data_AF-A0A177WIZ9-F1
#
_entry.id   AF-A0A177WIZ9-F1
#
_cell.length_a   1.000
_cell.length_b   1.000
_cell.length_c   1.000
_cell.angle_alpha   90.00
_cell.angle_beta   90.00
_cell.angle_gamma   90.00
#
_symmetry.space_group_name_H-M   'P 1'
#
loop_
_entity.id
_entity.type
_entity.pdbx_description
1 polymer ?
#
loop_
_entity_poly.entity_id
_entity_poly.type
_entity_poly.pdbx_seq_one_letter_code
_entity_poly.pdbx_strand_id
1 'polypeptide(L)'
;MQTTAHISTAEASLHINHKDTDEGFEDDYPEEFPFWYSFPSGEQHIDRHQQKLLFESSSASKAVFPLDLFLKQRSSVDLRIRNDSTVAFDDNHQSFHNQDSVLHYFVPTTKSEKLLDQYISGVIEAFLDEPAPIYATAVSRTHSLTGKFGGLSIPDGNRSSVADLESYLNHLKLNVIDKSTRTGSSKMIGHMTTALPFFHRPLARLLAALNQNVVKIETASTFTNLERQTLAMLHKAFFGSSDEFYTRYAYAPEYALGVMASGGTIANITALWIARNKALAVNAANGCRGIDKEGYISAMLKYGYKRAVIIGSTLMHYSFKKAADLLGLGEEGLVLIPVDDAFRMRIDVLKAKVEKCVAENTLVIAIVGISGTTETGSIDPLLDIACIAHKYHIHFHVDAAWGGPLIFSPEHSSKLAGISQADTITVDGHKQLYTPMGLGILLAKCPSLVTFIRKTAGYVIRHDSPDLGKFTLEGSRPANVLYLHASLNLLGKQGLGTLMTRSVTVVKQMAVRLNLHPSQSFQTLHEPMSNVLLYRYIPSDLRESIADGTYVPNPEDEDRVSEVTKRLQIYQASCIPSDAVFPEVSTHATDESTNGEAGLHSQQNQLQGGFVSRTRVLFKGFHVNALRVVVANPLTTWRDVEGVISDQLKMGAMIEEEMKREQMVKRVRDMYPMHRPNAVVPDSAKSCTALAACDGTDTCKPDDKIEWWPGWPFDL
;
A
#
# COMPACT_ATOMS: atom_id res chain seq x y z
N MET A 1 76.16 44.94 11.14
CA MET A 1 77.15 44.27 10.28
C MET A 1 76.40 43.45 9.23
N GLN A 2 76.98 43.28 8.04
CA GLN A 2 76.51 42.34 6.98
C GLN A 2 76.61 40.88 7.51
N THR A 3 76.17 39.76 6.91
CA THR A 3 75.79 39.30 5.55
C THR A 3 75.11 37.90 5.75
N THR A 4 74.27 37.26 4.93
CA THR A 4 73.78 37.42 3.53
C THR A 4 72.39 36.77 3.41
N ALA A 5 71.80 36.67 2.21
CA ALA A 5 70.62 35.84 1.89
C ALA A 5 71.00 34.46 1.32
N HIS A 6 70.08 33.48 1.33
CA HIS A 6 69.60 32.79 0.11
C HIS A 6 68.34 31.93 0.36
N ILE A 7 67.53 31.77 -0.68
CA ILE A 7 66.24 31.07 -0.72
C ILE A 7 66.43 29.65 -1.30
N SER A 8 65.76 28.64 -0.75
CA SER A 8 65.21 27.51 -1.53
C SER A 8 64.15 26.72 -0.76
N THR A 9 63.25 26.07 -1.51
CA THR A 9 62.06 25.33 -1.10
C THR A 9 62.33 23.99 -0.39
N ALA A 10 61.44 23.58 0.51
CA ALA A 10 61.34 22.20 1.00
C ALA A 10 59.86 21.78 1.14
N GLU A 11 59.54 20.57 0.66
CA GLU A 11 58.19 20.00 0.65
C GLU A 11 57.86 19.22 1.93
N ALA A 12 56.56 18.92 2.05
CA ALA A 12 55.86 18.17 3.09
C ALA A 12 56.59 17.01 3.79
N SER A 13 56.45 16.96 5.11
CA SER A 13 56.03 15.73 5.82
C SER A 13 55.40 16.09 7.18
N LEU A 14 54.09 15.88 7.33
CA LEU A 14 53.40 16.04 8.61
C LEU A 14 52.74 14.72 9.00
N HIS A 15 53.31 14.03 9.99
CA HIS A 15 52.66 12.91 10.64
C HIS A 15 51.48 13.42 11.47
N ILE A 16 50.26 13.01 11.12
CA ILE A 16 49.07 13.21 11.96
C ILE A 16 48.88 11.95 12.80
N ASN A 17 48.72 12.15 14.11
CA ASN A 17 48.58 11.09 15.10
C ASN A 17 47.09 10.93 15.45
N HIS A 18 46.51 9.75 15.25
CA HIS A 18 45.09 9.51 15.49
C HIS A 18 44.75 9.62 16.99
N LYS A 19 43.83 10.53 17.30
CA LYS A 19 42.91 10.41 18.44
C LYS A 19 41.54 10.91 18.00
N ASP A 20 40.78 10.02 17.38
CA ASP A 20 39.35 10.19 17.20
C ASP A 20 38.68 10.08 18.58
N THR A 21 38.10 11.19 19.05
CA THR A 21 37.09 11.19 20.10
C THR A 21 35.79 11.67 19.49
N ASP A 22 34.86 10.73 19.35
CA ASP A 22 33.49 10.96 18.93
C ASP A 22 32.69 11.76 19.99
N GLU A 23 31.47 12.16 19.65
CA GLU A 23 30.55 13.06 20.38
C GLU A 23 30.74 14.58 20.22
N GLY A 24 29.80 15.22 19.51
CA GLY A 24 29.64 16.67 19.47
C GLY A 24 28.58 17.15 18.47
N PHE A 25 27.38 17.50 18.94
CA PHE A 25 26.50 18.40 18.18
C PHE A 25 26.98 19.84 18.44
N GLU A 26 27.82 20.37 17.56
CA GLU A 26 28.21 21.79 17.64
C GLU A 26 27.08 22.69 17.13
N ASP A 27 26.73 23.69 17.95
CA ASP A 27 25.74 24.72 17.65
C ASP A 27 26.43 25.91 16.97
N ASP A 28 26.14 26.14 15.69
CA ASP A 28 26.52 27.36 14.97
C ASP A 28 25.35 27.83 14.08
N TYR A 29 24.72 28.94 14.47
CA TYR A 29 23.82 29.72 13.62
C TYR A 29 24.06 31.21 13.89
N PRO A 30 24.28 32.04 12.86
CA PRO A 30 24.35 33.48 13.04
C PRO A 30 22.97 34.04 13.46
N GLU A 31 22.97 34.88 14.49
CA GLU A 31 21.81 35.68 14.87
C GLU A 31 21.51 36.76 13.80
N GLU A 32 20.34 37.40 13.92
CA GLU A 32 19.81 38.48 13.06
C GLU A 32 19.19 38.08 11.70
N PHE A 33 17.85 38.01 11.68
CA PHE A 33 17.04 38.30 10.49
C PHE A 33 15.85 39.18 10.87
N PRO A 34 15.75 40.43 10.38
CA PRO A 34 14.57 41.25 10.55
C PRO A 34 13.44 40.78 9.62
N PHE A 35 12.22 40.73 10.16
CA PHE A 35 10.98 40.55 9.39
C PHE A 35 10.61 41.82 8.58
N TRP A 36 9.45 41.76 7.90
CA TRP A 36 8.73 42.83 7.18
C TRP A 36 9.09 43.05 5.70
N TYR A 37 8.14 42.74 4.81
CA TYR A 37 7.46 43.66 3.84
C TYR A 37 6.33 42.84 3.18
N SER A 38 5.03 43.17 3.21
CA SER A 38 4.26 44.28 2.60
C SER A 38 4.48 44.54 1.10
N PHE A 39 3.42 44.33 0.30
CA PHE A 39 3.15 44.97 -1.00
C PHE A 39 3.11 46.52 -0.85
N PRO A 40 3.18 47.38 -1.91
CA PRO A 40 2.81 47.12 -3.32
C PRO A 40 3.63 47.83 -4.45
N SER A 41 3.16 47.64 -5.70
CA SER A 41 3.18 48.56 -6.87
C SER A 41 4.50 49.12 -7.45
N GLY A 42 4.67 48.96 -8.77
CA GLY A 42 5.59 49.73 -9.61
C GLY A 42 5.67 49.18 -11.05
N GLU A 43 5.29 49.99 -12.04
CA GLU A 43 5.45 49.66 -13.48
C GLU A 43 6.89 49.91 -13.97
N GLN A 44 7.11 49.62 -15.27
CA GLN A 44 8.24 50.04 -16.13
C GLN A 44 9.53 49.21 -16.04
N HIS A 45 10.28 48.96 -17.12
CA HIS A 45 10.07 49.31 -18.54
C HIS A 45 10.60 48.17 -19.44
N ILE A 46 9.94 47.94 -20.59
CA ILE A 46 10.47 47.08 -21.65
C ILE A 46 11.65 47.79 -22.30
N ASP A 47 12.76 47.07 -22.54
CA ASP A 47 13.66 47.39 -23.65
C ASP A 47 13.84 46.18 -24.58
N ARG A 48 13.92 46.48 -25.88
CA ARG A 48 14.01 45.56 -27.00
C ARG A 48 15.34 45.81 -27.71
N HIS A 49 16.31 44.90 -27.64
CA HIS A 49 17.18 44.62 -28.79
C HIS A 49 18.06 43.39 -28.58
N GLN A 50 17.65 42.24 -29.15
CA GLN A 50 18.47 41.47 -30.12
C GLN A 50 17.67 40.26 -30.66
N GLN A 51 16.65 40.55 -31.47
CA GLN A 51 16.16 39.60 -32.47
C GLN A 51 16.88 39.85 -33.79
N LYS A 52 17.79 38.96 -34.19
CA LYS A 52 17.93 38.40 -35.54
C LYS A 52 19.22 37.60 -35.68
N LEU A 53 19.09 36.27 -35.71
CA LEU A 53 19.64 35.42 -36.75
C LEU A 53 18.77 34.16 -36.79
N LEU A 54 17.97 34.05 -37.85
CA LEU A 54 17.08 32.94 -38.15
C LEU A 54 17.37 32.51 -39.59
N PHE A 55 17.11 31.22 -39.87
CA PHE A 55 17.25 30.52 -41.15
C PHE A 55 18.66 30.06 -41.55
N GLU A 56 18.87 28.75 -41.29
CA GLU A 56 19.56 27.70 -42.08
C GLU A 56 20.11 26.69 -41.04
N SER A 57 19.62 25.47 -40.90
CA SER A 57 19.15 24.54 -41.94
C SER A 57 18.06 23.58 -41.41
N SER A 58 17.25 23.06 -42.33
CA SER A 58 16.20 22.08 -42.06
C SER A 58 16.59 20.68 -42.53
N SER A 59 16.60 19.69 -41.63
CA SER A 59 16.43 18.28 -42.01
C SER A 59 15.90 17.44 -40.85
N ALA A 60 14.62 17.05 -40.95
CA ALA A 60 14.05 16.03 -40.07
C ALA A 60 14.48 14.64 -40.57
N SER A 61 15.33 13.94 -39.81
CA SER A 61 15.62 12.53 -40.06
C SER A 61 14.48 11.65 -39.51
N LYS A 62 13.66 11.14 -40.43
CA LYS A 62 12.57 10.19 -40.13
C LYS A 62 13.12 8.89 -39.56
N ALA A 63 12.34 8.26 -38.68
CA ALA A 63 12.52 6.86 -38.33
C ALA A 63 12.31 5.97 -39.57
N VAL A 64 13.19 4.97 -39.73
CA VAL A 64 12.95 3.79 -40.58
C VAL A 64 13.41 2.56 -39.79
N PHE A 65 12.46 1.83 -39.22
CA PHE A 65 12.69 0.44 -38.82
C PHE A 65 12.69 -0.43 -40.08
N PRO A 66 13.70 -1.30 -40.30
CA PRO A 66 13.63 -2.33 -41.34
C PRO A 66 12.61 -3.40 -40.94
N LEU A 67 11.38 -3.27 -41.42
CA LEU A 67 10.27 -4.21 -41.17
C LEU A 67 10.29 -5.39 -42.16
N ASP A 68 11.44 -6.07 -42.31
CA ASP A 68 11.60 -7.17 -43.26
C ASP A 68 12.57 -8.25 -42.76
N LEU A 69 12.14 -9.01 -41.74
CA LEU A 69 12.76 -10.28 -41.36
C LEU A 69 11.79 -11.18 -40.56
N PHE A 70 10.51 -11.19 -40.93
CA PHE A 70 9.44 -11.91 -40.21
C PHE A 70 8.58 -12.85 -41.08
N LEU A 71 9.12 -13.31 -42.22
CA LEU A 71 8.45 -14.29 -43.09
C LEU A 71 9.43 -15.32 -43.70
N LYS A 72 9.98 -16.24 -42.88
CA LYS A 72 10.42 -17.61 -43.27
C LYS A 72 10.99 -18.42 -42.11
N GLN A 73 10.11 -18.93 -41.23
CA GLN A 73 10.23 -20.27 -40.62
C GLN A 73 8.98 -20.58 -39.80
N ARG A 74 7.94 -21.11 -40.45
CA ARG A 74 6.93 -21.91 -39.76
C ARG A 74 7.46 -23.34 -39.69
N SER A 75 8.05 -23.71 -38.56
CA SER A 75 8.24 -25.10 -38.16
C SER A 75 7.61 -25.29 -36.79
N SER A 76 6.64 -26.19 -36.72
CA SER A 76 5.96 -26.60 -35.49
C SER A 76 6.95 -27.06 -34.43
N VAL A 77 7.00 -26.38 -33.28
CA VAL A 77 7.71 -26.87 -32.10
C VAL A 77 6.66 -27.39 -31.12
N ASP A 78 6.49 -28.72 -31.12
CA ASP A 78 5.68 -29.45 -30.13
C ASP A 78 6.46 -29.48 -28.81
N LEU A 79 6.23 -28.49 -27.93
CA LEU A 79 6.89 -28.36 -26.63
C LEU A 79 6.38 -29.39 -25.62
N ARG A 80 6.67 -30.66 -25.87
CA ARG A 80 6.64 -31.69 -24.83
C ARG A 80 7.82 -31.45 -23.88
N ILE A 81 7.50 -30.94 -22.69
CA ILE A 81 8.44 -30.84 -21.58
C ILE A 81 9.00 -32.25 -21.30
N ARG A 82 10.27 -32.47 -21.65
CA ARG A 82 11.02 -33.66 -21.25
C ARG A 82 11.75 -33.35 -19.96
N ASN A 83 11.55 -34.18 -18.94
CA ASN A 83 12.16 -34.04 -17.61
C ASN A 83 13.68 -34.35 -17.55
N ASP A 84 14.37 -34.41 -18.69
CA ASP A 84 15.78 -34.81 -18.78
C ASP A 84 16.59 -33.82 -19.65
N SER A 85 16.96 -32.70 -19.04
CA SER A 85 18.10 -31.88 -19.49
C SER A 85 18.60 -30.98 -18.35
N THR A 86 19.50 -31.51 -17.52
CA THR A 86 20.28 -30.73 -16.55
C THR A 86 21.08 -29.66 -17.28
N VAL A 87 20.84 -28.38 -16.98
CA VAL A 87 21.65 -27.27 -17.51
C VAL A 87 22.91 -27.17 -16.67
N ALA A 88 23.92 -27.96 -17.03
CA ALA A 88 25.21 -27.94 -16.34
C ALA A 88 25.87 -26.55 -16.46
N PHE A 89 25.94 -25.83 -15.34
CA PHE A 89 26.72 -24.61 -15.19
C PHE A 89 28.22 -24.97 -15.18
N ASP A 90 28.83 -24.95 -16.37
CA ASP A 90 30.24 -25.32 -16.58
C ASP A 90 31.20 -24.20 -16.12
N ASP A 91 31.44 -24.15 -14.81
CA ASP A 91 32.40 -23.23 -14.17
C ASP A 91 33.84 -23.79 -14.22
N ASN A 92 34.44 -23.71 -15.40
CA ASN A 92 35.87 -23.99 -15.60
C ASN A 92 36.78 -22.85 -15.08
N HIS A 93 36.81 -22.67 -13.76
CA HIS A 93 37.83 -21.87 -13.06
C HIS A 93 38.57 -22.70 -12.01
N GLN A 94 39.75 -23.20 -12.39
CA GLN A 94 40.72 -23.73 -11.43
C GLN A 94 41.28 -22.61 -10.52
N SER A 95 41.70 -23.00 -9.31
CA SER A 95 42.30 -22.19 -8.23
C SER A 95 41.42 -21.15 -7.52
N PHE A 96 40.45 -21.63 -6.72
CA PHE A 96 40.04 -20.97 -5.47
C PHE A 96 39.99 -22.00 -4.32
N HIS A 97 41.12 -22.20 -3.65
CA HIS A 97 41.15 -22.73 -2.28
C HIS A 97 41.02 -21.55 -1.29
N ASN A 98 40.51 -21.81 -0.08
CA ASN A 98 40.23 -20.85 1.00
C ASN A 98 39.02 -19.91 0.81
N GLN A 99 38.72 -19.21 1.90
CA GLN A 99 37.44 -18.56 2.25
C GLN A 99 36.95 -17.49 1.25
N ASP A 100 37.84 -16.97 0.40
CA ASP A 100 37.54 -15.98 -0.65
C ASP A 100 36.68 -16.54 -1.80
N SER A 101 36.37 -17.84 -1.83
CA SER A 101 35.55 -18.45 -2.88
C SER A 101 34.16 -17.84 -3.05
N VAL A 102 33.66 -17.04 -2.10
CA VAL A 102 32.38 -16.30 -2.23
C VAL A 102 32.44 -15.11 -3.18
N LEU A 103 33.64 -14.61 -3.53
CA LEU A 103 33.81 -13.41 -4.35
C LEU A 103 33.25 -13.55 -5.77
N HIS A 104 33.10 -14.77 -6.29
CA HIS A 104 32.48 -15.02 -7.60
C HIS A 104 31.04 -14.51 -7.71
N TYR A 105 30.29 -14.44 -6.60
CA TYR A 105 28.94 -13.83 -6.60
C TYR A 105 28.94 -12.32 -6.81
N PHE A 106 30.09 -11.65 -6.64
CA PHE A 106 30.26 -10.21 -6.83
C PHE A 106 30.94 -9.86 -8.16
N VAL A 107 31.42 -10.85 -8.92
CA VAL A 107 32.09 -10.69 -10.22
C VAL A 107 31.18 -11.28 -11.30
N PRO A 108 30.36 -10.47 -11.99
CA PRO A 108 29.38 -10.99 -12.93
C PRO A 108 30.05 -11.57 -14.17
N THR A 109 29.74 -12.84 -14.49
CA THR A 109 30.04 -13.37 -15.82
C THR A 109 28.84 -13.13 -16.74
N THR A 110 29.09 -12.50 -17.90
CA THR A 110 28.04 -12.09 -18.86
C THR A 110 27.26 -13.29 -19.43
N LYS A 111 27.74 -14.51 -19.24
CA LYS A 111 27.09 -15.76 -19.65
C LYS A 111 26.10 -16.25 -18.58
N SER A 112 26.51 -16.31 -17.31
CA SER A 112 25.67 -16.83 -16.23
C SER A 112 24.50 -15.89 -15.90
N GLU A 113 24.72 -14.57 -15.92
CA GLU A 113 23.63 -13.60 -15.75
C GLU A 113 22.55 -13.75 -16.83
N LYS A 114 22.92 -13.94 -18.11
CA LYS A 114 21.96 -14.06 -19.21
C LYS A 114 21.10 -15.32 -19.13
N LEU A 115 21.67 -16.44 -18.70
CA LEU A 115 20.92 -17.68 -18.52
C LEU A 115 19.95 -17.56 -17.33
N LEU A 116 20.42 -16.96 -16.23
CA LEU A 116 19.60 -16.67 -15.05
C LEU A 116 18.45 -15.70 -15.38
N ASP A 117 18.71 -14.64 -16.14
CA ASP A 117 17.71 -13.70 -16.64
C ASP A 117 16.62 -14.39 -17.44
N GLN A 118 16.99 -15.31 -18.35
CA GLN A 118 16.04 -16.07 -19.17
C GLN A 118 15.14 -16.96 -18.31
N TYR A 119 15.72 -17.69 -17.36
CA TYR A 119 14.96 -18.52 -16.42
C TYR A 119 14.00 -17.67 -15.57
N ILE A 120 14.49 -16.59 -14.95
CA ILE A 120 13.67 -15.70 -14.12
C ILE A 120 12.55 -15.04 -14.95
N SER A 121 12.83 -14.66 -16.20
CA SER A 121 11.83 -14.09 -17.11
C SER A 121 10.70 -15.09 -17.38
N GLY A 122 11.02 -16.36 -17.68
CA GLY A 122 10.02 -17.42 -17.87
C GLY A 122 9.18 -17.68 -16.61
N VAL A 123 9.79 -17.64 -15.42
CA VAL A 123 9.04 -17.75 -14.15
C VAL A 123 8.11 -16.54 -13.92
N ILE A 124 8.53 -15.33 -14.30
CA ILE A 124 7.70 -14.13 -14.21
C ILE A 124 6.54 -14.17 -15.21
N GLU A 125 6.78 -14.60 -16.44
CA GLU A 125 5.74 -14.75 -17.48
C GLU A 125 4.67 -15.77 -17.02
N ALA A 126 5.10 -16.95 -16.56
CA ALA A 126 4.19 -17.93 -15.95
C ALA A 126 3.42 -17.36 -14.73
N PHE A 127 4.07 -16.55 -13.89
CA PHE A 127 3.40 -15.91 -12.75
C PHE A 127 2.36 -14.85 -13.15
N LEU A 128 2.51 -14.20 -14.31
CA LEU A 128 1.60 -13.17 -14.79
C LEU A 128 0.45 -13.73 -15.65
N ASP A 129 0.74 -14.71 -16.51
CA ASP A 129 -0.16 -15.15 -17.57
C ASP A 129 -0.91 -16.46 -17.27
N GLU A 130 -0.40 -17.33 -16.39
CA GLU A 130 -1.11 -18.57 -16.04
C GLU A 130 -2.40 -18.30 -15.24
N PRO A 131 -3.55 -18.90 -15.61
CA PRO A 131 -4.80 -18.77 -14.87
C PRO A 131 -4.77 -19.59 -13.56
N ALA A 132 -4.06 -19.08 -12.57
CA ALA A 132 -4.04 -19.59 -11.21
C ALA A 132 -5.15 -18.97 -10.34
N PRO A 133 -5.76 -19.73 -9.40
CA PRO A 133 -6.71 -19.16 -8.45
C PRO A 133 -6.03 -18.10 -7.57
N ILE A 134 -6.79 -17.07 -7.17
CA ILE A 134 -6.29 -16.02 -6.29
C ILE A 134 -6.21 -16.60 -4.87
N TYR A 135 -5.03 -17.13 -4.52
CA TYR A 135 -4.74 -17.60 -3.17
C TYR A 135 -4.76 -16.45 -2.15
N ALA A 136 -5.93 -16.14 -1.60
CA ALA A 136 -6.11 -15.34 -0.41
C ALA A 136 -6.13 -16.28 0.80
N THR A 137 -4.95 -16.62 1.33
CA THR A 137 -4.76 -17.70 2.30
C THR A 137 -5.63 -17.53 3.56
N ALA A 138 -6.69 -18.32 3.66
CA ALA A 138 -7.47 -18.44 4.89
C ALA A 138 -6.57 -18.96 6.03
N VAL A 139 -6.82 -18.50 7.27
CA VAL A 139 -5.99 -18.85 8.44
C VAL A 139 -5.86 -20.36 8.65
N SER A 140 -6.89 -21.13 8.31
CA SER A 140 -6.87 -22.61 8.36
C SER A 140 -5.81 -23.28 7.46
N ARG A 141 -5.30 -22.60 6.42
CA ARG A 141 -4.24 -23.12 5.53
C ARG A 141 -2.81 -22.75 5.99
N THR A 142 -2.64 -21.93 7.03
CA THR A 142 -1.27 -21.50 7.43
C THR A 142 -0.42 -22.65 7.94
N HIS A 143 -0.97 -23.52 8.81
CA HIS A 143 -0.24 -24.64 9.40
C HIS A 143 0.37 -25.60 8.35
N SER A 144 -0.34 -25.87 7.24
CA SER A 144 0.16 -26.74 6.17
C SER A 144 1.24 -26.07 5.30
N LEU A 145 1.30 -24.74 5.29
CA LEU A 145 2.38 -23.98 4.64
C LEU A 145 3.59 -23.82 5.55
N THR A 146 3.40 -23.61 6.86
CA THR A 146 4.50 -23.44 7.84
C THR A 146 5.47 -24.61 7.84
N GLY A 147 4.99 -25.86 7.67
CA GLY A 147 5.85 -27.04 7.59
C GLY A 147 6.87 -27.03 6.44
N LYS A 148 6.67 -26.20 5.42
CA LYS A 148 7.62 -26.02 4.30
C LYS A 148 8.76 -25.04 4.60
N PHE A 149 8.63 -24.24 5.66
CA PHE A 149 9.56 -23.18 6.05
C PHE A 149 10.24 -23.47 7.40
N GLY A 150 10.43 -24.75 7.73
CA GLY A 150 11.04 -25.20 9.00
C GLY A 150 12.56 -25.08 9.09
N GLY A 151 13.24 -24.58 8.05
CA GLY A 151 14.69 -24.35 8.07
C GLY A 151 15.05 -23.13 8.90
N LEU A 152 15.46 -23.33 10.15
CA LEU A 152 15.81 -22.25 11.09
C LEU A 152 17.30 -21.87 11.08
N SER A 153 18.17 -22.75 10.57
CA SER A 153 19.62 -22.53 10.54
C SER A 153 20.06 -21.82 9.25
N ILE A 154 21.01 -20.90 9.37
CA ILE A 154 21.79 -20.40 8.23
C ILE A 154 22.73 -21.54 7.78
N PRO A 155 22.82 -21.89 6.48
CA PRO A 155 23.71 -22.98 6.02
C PRO A 155 25.20 -22.66 6.25
N ASP A 156 25.97 -23.64 6.72
CA ASP A 156 27.39 -23.48 7.16
C ASP A 156 28.42 -23.29 6.02
N GLY A 157 28.00 -22.97 4.79
CA GLY A 157 28.89 -22.53 3.71
C GLY A 157 29.75 -23.61 3.03
N ASN A 158 29.80 -24.83 3.56
CA ASN A 158 30.47 -25.96 2.92
C ASN A 158 29.71 -26.42 1.66
N ARG A 159 30.42 -26.78 0.59
CA ARG A 159 29.85 -27.08 -0.76
C ARG A 159 28.79 -28.21 -0.79
N SER A 160 28.65 -28.97 0.29
CA SER A 160 27.64 -30.02 0.48
C SER A 160 26.42 -29.59 1.30
N SER A 161 26.38 -28.36 1.84
CA SER A 161 25.25 -27.80 2.61
C SER A 161 24.63 -26.54 1.98
N VAL A 162 25.39 -25.81 1.15
CA VAL A 162 24.88 -24.69 0.36
C VAL A 162 24.14 -25.24 -0.86
N ALA A 163 22.84 -24.93 -0.96
CA ALA A 163 22.07 -25.23 -2.17
C ALA A 163 22.68 -24.48 -3.36
N ASP A 164 22.85 -25.18 -4.49
CA ASP A 164 23.16 -24.54 -5.75
C ASP A 164 22.03 -23.59 -6.18
N LEU A 165 22.34 -22.68 -7.10
CA LEU A 165 21.43 -21.63 -7.53
C LEU A 165 20.14 -22.19 -8.16
N GLU A 166 20.21 -23.31 -8.90
CA GLU A 166 19.06 -23.93 -9.53
C GLU A 166 18.14 -24.58 -8.49
N SER A 167 18.70 -25.33 -7.55
CA SER A 167 17.99 -25.92 -6.41
C SER A 167 17.29 -24.84 -5.55
N TYR A 168 17.97 -23.73 -5.27
CA TYR A 168 17.40 -22.60 -4.55
C TYR A 168 16.24 -21.93 -5.31
N LEU A 169 16.41 -21.68 -6.62
CA LEU A 169 15.35 -21.08 -7.45
C LEU A 169 14.15 -22.01 -7.62
N ASN A 170 14.36 -23.31 -7.78
CA ASN A 170 13.29 -24.30 -7.83
C ASN A 170 12.55 -24.39 -6.49
N HIS A 171 13.25 -24.31 -5.35
CA HIS A 171 12.63 -24.20 -4.03
C HIS A 171 11.76 -22.93 -3.92
N LEU A 172 12.27 -21.77 -4.32
CA LEU A 172 11.50 -20.51 -4.33
C LEU A 172 10.28 -20.61 -5.25
N LYS A 173 10.42 -21.19 -6.45
CA LYS A 173 9.30 -21.37 -7.38
C LYS A 173 8.16 -22.16 -6.72
N LEU A 174 8.47 -23.37 -6.25
CA LEU A 174 7.47 -24.33 -5.75
C LEU A 174 6.83 -23.93 -4.41
N ASN A 175 7.59 -23.27 -3.53
CA ASN A 175 7.13 -22.97 -2.17
C ASN A 175 6.71 -21.52 -1.96
N VAL A 176 7.26 -20.55 -2.73
CA VAL A 176 6.96 -19.12 -2.59
C VAL A 176 6.15 -18.60 -3.78
N ILE A 177 6.67 -18.72 -5.02
CA ILE A 177 6.09 -18.04 -6.19
C ILE A 177 4.76 -18.68 -6.61
N ASP A 178 4.72 -20.01 -6.77
CA ASP A 178 3.52 -20.76 -7.18
C ASP A 178 2.38 -20.69 -6.14
N LYS A 179 2.67 -20.21 -4.93
CA LYS A 179 1.71 -20.04 -3.80
C LYS A 179 1.49 -18.58 -3.41
N SER A 180 2.13 -17.63 -4.09
CA SER A 180 1.94 -16.20 -3.85
C SER A 180 0.59 -15.72 -4.39
N THR A 181 -0.06 -14.82 -3.66
CA THR A 181 -1.32 -14.19 -4.10
C THR A 181 -1.09 -13.43 -5.41
N ARG A 182 -1.90 -13.73 -6.43
CA ARG A 182 -1.84 -13.10 -7.77
C ARG A 182 -2.45 -11.69 -7.74
N THR A 183 -1.80 -10.76 -7.04
CA THR A 183 -2.29 -9.38 -6.80
C THR A 183 -2.46 -8.53 -8.07
N GLY A 184 -1.78 -8.91 -9.16
CA GLY A 184 -1.94 -8.30 -10.48
C GLY A 184 -3.12 -8.83 -11.31
N SER A 185 -3.86 -9.84 -10.84
CA SER A 185 -5.01 -10.41 -11.57
C SER A 185 -6.12 -9.36 -11.79
N SER A 186 -6.75 -9.37 -12.98
CA SER A 186 -7.92 -8.52 -13.30
C SER A 186 -9.08 -8.72 -12.32
N LYS A 187 -9.16 -9.90 -11.69
CA LYS A 187 -10.21 -10.32 -10.75
C LYS A 187 -9.84 -10.11 -9.28
N MET A 188 -8.65 -9.55 -9.00
CA MET A 188 -8.23 -9.12 -7.67
C MET A 188 -8.77 -7.71 -7.40
N ILE A 189 -10.03 -7.62 -6.95
CA ILE A 189 -10.72 -6.35 -6.70
C ILE A 189 -11.01 -6.11 -5.22
N GLY A 190 -10.25 -6.72 -4.31
CA GLY A 190 -10.44 -6.58 -2.85
C GLY A 190 -9.51 -5.58 -2.17
N HIS A 191 -8.34 -5.26 -2.72
CA HIS A 191 -7.30 -4.51 -1.99
C HIS A 191 -6.79 -3.31 -2.77
N MET A 192 -6.14 -2.38 -2.05
CA MET A 192 -5.48 -1.18 -2.60
C MET A 192 -4.14 -1.54 -3.27
N THR A 193 -4.19 -2.55 -4.15
CA THR A 193 -3.05 -3.20 -4.82
C THR A 193 -3.44 -3.44 -6.28
N THR A 194 -2.50 -3.31 -7.21
CA THR A 194 -2.79 -3.32 -8.65
C THR A 194 -1.70 -4.03 -9.45
N ALA A 195 -2.03 -4.47 -10.66
CA ALA A 195 -1.02 -4.71 -11.70
C ALA A 195 -0.15 -3.45 -11.90
N LEU A 196 1.14 -3.68 -12.17
CA LEU A 196 2.12 -2.63 -12.45
C LEU A 196 2.36 -2.50 -13.96
N PRO A 197 2.55 -1.27 -14.48
CA PRO A 197 3.07 -1.05 -15.82
C PRO A 197 4.33 -1.88 -16.12
N PHE A 198 4.39 -2.46 -17.32
CA PHE A 198 5.45 -3.42 -17.69
C PHE A 198 6.87 -2.86 -17.52
N PHE A 199 7.06 -1.55 -17.69
CA PHE A 199 8.35 -0.89 -17.60
C PHE A 199 8.98 -0.90 -16.19
N HIS A 200 8.21 -1.12 -15.12
CA HIS A 200 8.78 -1.19 -13.77
C HIS A 200 9.67 -2.41 -13.55
N ARG A 201 9.46 -3.52 -14.28
CA ARG A 201 10.27 -4.73 -14.15
C ARG A 201 11.74 -4.51 -14.56
N PRO A 202 12.05 -4.02 -15.79
CA PRO A 202 13.44 -3.69 -16.15
C PRO A 202 14.01 -2.52 -15.34
N LEU A 203 13.18 -1.55 -14.91
CA LEU A 203 13.64 -0.48 -14.01
C LEU A 203 14.06 -0.99 -12.63
N ALA A 204 13.41 -2.04 -12.10
CA ALA A 204 13.79 -2.66 -10.84
C ALA A 204 15.18 -3.32 -10.92
N ARG A 205 15.46 -4.01 -12.03
CA ARG A 205 16.82 -4.53 -12.33
C ARG A 205 17.85 -3.40 -12.40
N LEU A 206 17.53 -2.30 -13.09
CA LEU A 206 18.42 -1.14 -13.19
C LEU A 206 18.69 -0.51 -11.81
N LEU A 207 17.66 -0.34 -10.97
CA LEU A 207 17.83 0.18 -9.61
C LEU A 207 18.67 -0.75 -8.72
N ALA A 208 18.48 -2.07 -8.83
CA ALA A 208 19.29 -3.05 -8.10
C ALA A 208 20.76 -2.98 -8.52
N ALA A 209 21.05 -2.83 -9.82
CA ALA A 209 22.41 -2.65 -10.33
C ALA A 209 23.07 -1.32 -9.90
N LEU A 210 22.27 -0.25 -9.77
CA LEU A 210 22.77 1.06 -9.34
C LEU A 210 22.93 1.19 -7.81
N ASN A 211 22.09 0.50 -7.03
CA ASN A 211 22.12 0.40 -5.56
C ASN A 211 22.40 1.73 -4.81
N GLN A 212 21.78 2.82 -5.27
CA GLN A 212 22.03 4.17 -4.75
C GLN A 212 21.29 4.45 -3.44
N ASN A 213 21.94 5.15 -2.52
CA ASN A 213 21.37 5.58 -1.25
C ASN A 213 21.11 7.08 -1.25
N VAL A 214 19.83 7.48 -1.25
CA VAL A 214 19.42 8.90 -1.41
C VAL A 214 19.51 9.75 -0.14
N VAL A 215 20.08 9.22 0.95
CA VAL A 215 20.32 9.97 2.19
C VAL A 215 21.20 11.22 1.97
N LYS A 216 22.25 11.10 1.16
CA LYS A 216 23.19 12.19 0.85
C LYS A 216 23.58 12.22 -0.63
N ILE A 217 23.97 13.39 -1.13
CA ILE A 217 24.33 13.58 -2.55
C ILE A 217 25.57 12.77 -2.95
N GLU A 218 26.49 12.50 -2.02
CA GLU A 218 27.69 11.68 -2.29
C GLU A 218 27.35 10.22 -2.67
N THR A 219 26.21 9.68 -2.22
CA THR A 219 25.80 8.27 -2.45
C THR A 219 24.62 8.09 -3.41
N ALA A 220 24.16 9.18 -4.02
CA ALA A 220 23.04 9.21 -4.95
C ALA A 220 23.20 10.17 -6.14
N SER A 221 24.06 11.18 -6.01
CA SER A 221 24.38 12.18 -7.04
C SER A 221 23.14 12.70 -7.78
N THR A 222 22.92 12.29 -9.02
CA THR A 222 21.80 12.71 -9.86
C THR A 222 20.43 12.27 -9.32
N PHE A 223 20.33 11.19 -8.54
CA PHE A 223 19.06 10.76 -7.94
C PHE A 223 18.51 11.74 -6.90
N THR A 224 19.37 12.50 -6.21
CA THR A 224 18.95 13.61 -5.33
C THR A 224 18.19 14.67 -6.13
N ASN A 225 18.69 15.04 -7.30
CA ASN A 225 18.05 16.01 -8.18
C ASN A 225 16.80 15.45 -8.87
N LEU A 226 16.81 14.16 -9.24
CA LEU A 226 15.63 13.48 -9.78
C LEU A 226 14.48 13.45 -8.75
N GLU A 227 14.78 13.23 -7.46
CA GLU A 227 13.77 13.23 -6.40
C GLU A 227 13.19 14.63 -6.19
N ARG A 228 14.04 15.66 -6.12
CA ARG A 228 13.64 17.07 -6.07
C ARG A 228 12.75 17.46 -7.26
N GLN A 229 13.13 17.07 -8.48
CA GLN A 229 12.32 17.28 -9.70
C GLN A 229 10.96 16.59 -9.61
N THR A 230 10.94 15.31 -9.21
CA THR A 230 9.72 14.49 -9.15
C THR A 230 8.74 15.01 -8.08
N LEU A 231 9.27 15.44 -6.93
CA LEU A 231 8.49 16.12 -5.90
C LEU A 231 7.95 17.47 -6.39
N ALA A 232 8.74 18.26 -7.12
CA ALA A 232 8.29 19.51 -7.73
C ALA A 232 7.16 19.29 -8.76
N MET A 233 7.23 18.24 -9.59
CA MET A 233 6.18 17.87 -10.54
C MET A 233 4.84 17.58 -9.83
N LEU A 234 4.86 16.85 -8.72
CA LEU A 234 3.67 16.58 -7.92
C LEU A 234 3.21 17.81 -7.14
N HIS A 235 4.11 18.57 -6.51
CA HIS A 235 3.79 19.84 -5.85
C HIS A 235 3.08 20.81 -6.82
N LYS A 236 3.51 20.88 -8.09
CA LYS A 236 2.84 21.67 -9.13
C LYS A 236 1.49 21.11 -9.57
N ALA A 237 1.25 19.81 -9.43
CA ALA A 237 -0.08 19.23 -9.63
C ALA A 237 -1.05 19.57 -8.48
N PHE A 238 -0.60 19.52 -7.22
CA PHE A 238 -1.46 19.72 -6.04
C PHE A 238 -1.66 21.19 -5.62
N PHE A 239 -0.62 22.02 -5.70
CA PHE A 239 -0.66 23.40 -5.19
C PHE A 239 -0.64 24.47 -6.28
N GLY A 240 -0.15 24.17 -7.48
CA GLY A 240 -0.22 25.10 -8.62
C GLY A 240 0.55 26.42 -8.43
N SER A 241 1.59 26.44 -7.59
CA SER A 241 2.43 27.64 -7.36
C SER A 241 3.04 28.23 -8.65
N SER A 242 3.50 29.49 -8.58
CA SER A 242 4.09 30.18 -9.74
C SER A 242 5.47 29.62 -10.14
N ASP A 243 5.96 29.98 -11.32
CA ASP A 243 7.26 29.49 -11.80
C ASP A 243 8.46 30.14 -11.09
N GLU A 244 8.31 31.34 -10.54
CA GLU A 244 9.31 31.96 -9.65
C GLU A 244 9.48 31.15 -8.36
N PHE A 245 8.38 30.59 -7.82
CA PHE A 245 8.42 29.73 -6.64
C PHE A 245 9.24 28.46 -6.91
N TYR A 246 9.03 27.78 -8.04
CA TYR A 246 9.81 26.57 -8.38
C TYR A 246 11.27 26.89 -8.68
N THR A 247 11.54 27.98 -9.40
CA THR A 247 12.90 28.48 -9.66
C THR A 247 13.64 28.74 -8.35
N ARG A 248 12.97 29.28 -7.32
CA ARG A 248 13.56 29.56 -6.01
C ARG A 248 13.75 28.33 -5.11
N TYR A 249 12.80 27.39 -5.10
CA TYR A 249 12.72 26.36 -4.05
C TYR A 249 12.94 24.91 -4.50
N ALA A 250 12.77 24.56 -5.78
CA ALA A 250 12.83 23.14 -6.19
C ALA A 250 14.20 22.49 -5.91
N TYR A 251 15.29 23.24 -6.11
CA TYR A 251 16.67 22.76 -5.93
C TYR A 251 17.43 23.47 -4.79
N ALA A 252 16.75 24.26 -3.95
CA ALA A 252 17.40 24.92 -2.83
C ALA A 252 17.81 23.91 -1.74
N PRO A 253 19.07 23.91 -1.26
CA PRO A 253 19.56 22.92 -0.29
C PRO A 253 18.85 23.02 1.07
N GLU A 254 18.57 24.25 1.51
CA GLU A 254 17.90 24.58 2.77
C GLU A 254 16.44 24.13 2.86
N TYR A 255 15.81 23.82 1.72
CA TYR A 255 14.36 23.60 1.63
C TYR A 255 14.01 22.30 0.89
N ALA A 256 12.79 21.83 1.13
CA ALA A 256 12.20 20.73 0.38
C ALA A 256 10.70 21.01 0.13
N LEU A 257 10.20 20.62 -1.03
CA LEU A 257 8.78 20.72 -1.39
C LEU A 257 7.94 19.54 -0.83
N GLY A 258 8.59 18.67 -0.07
CA GLY A 258 8.09 17.37 0.34
C GLY A 258 9.24 16.38 0.55
N VAL A 259 8.90 15.13 0.87
CA VAL A 259 9.85 14.01 0.97
C VAL A 259 9.23 12.73 0.42
N MET A 260 10.05 11.85 -0.13
CA MET A 260 9.66 10.45 -0.34
C MET A 260 9.97 9.62 0.91
N ALA A 261 9.12 8.63 1.17
CA ALA A 261 9.14 7.80 2.37
C ALA A 261 8.74 6.35 2.05
N SER A 262 9.07 5.42 2.94
CA SER A 262 8.69 4.00 2.86
C SER A 262 7.21 3.75 3.16
N GLY A 263 6.34 4.29 2.30
CA GLY A 263 4.88 4.20 2.35
C GLY A 263 4.19 5.27 3.21
N GLY A 264 2.89 5.47 2.96
CA GLY A 264 2.07 6.54 3.52
C GLY A 264 1.99 6.58 5.04
N THR A 265 2.31 5.48 5.74
CA THR A 265 2.43 5.51 7.21
C THR A 265 3.58 6.42 7.65
N ILE A 266 4.76 6.31 7.04
CA ILE A 266 5.91 7.16 7.35
C ILE A 266 5.66 8.60 6.88
N ALA A 267 5.01 8.80 5.73
CA ALA A 267 4.60 10.13 5.27
C ALA A 267 3.63 10.82 6.25
N ASN A 268 2.58 10.13 6.72
CA ASN A 268 1.63 10.65 7.72
C ASN A 268 2.30 10.95 9.07
N ILE A 269 3.20 10.08 9.54
CA ILE A 269 4.00 10.33 10.76
C ILE A 269 4.86 11.59 10.58
N THR A 270 5.55 11.72 9.43
CA THR A 270 6.40 12.88 9.12
C THR A 270 5.58 14.17 9.03
N ALA A 271 4.38 14.12 8.45
CA ALA A 271 3.45 15.26 8.37
C ALA A 271 3.04 15.77 9.76
N LEU A 272 2.74 14.85 10.69
CA LEU A 272 2.35 15.18 12.05
C LEU A 272 3.53 15.57 12.94
N TRP A 273 4.72 15.02 12.67
CA TRP A 273 5.97 15.46 13.30
C TRP A 273 6.26 16.93 12.95
N ILE A 274 6.14 17.29 11.66
CA ILE A 274 6.20 18.68 11.18
C ILE A 274 5.15 19.55 11.89
N ALA A 275 3.88 19.14 11.91
CA ALA A 275 2.80 19.90 12.52
C ALA A 275 3.05 20.16 14.03
N ARG A 276 3.48 19.14 14.78
CA ARG A 276 3.82 19.24 16.20
C ARG A 276 5.00 20.18 16.43
N ASN A 277 6.06 20.04 15.64
CA ASN A 277 7.26 20.87 15.78
C ASN A 277 7.01 22.33 15.36
N LYS A 278 6.14 22.59 14.38
CA LYS A 278 5.62 23.93 14.03
C LYS A 278 4.80 24.55 15.16
N ALA A 279 3.92 23.78 15.80
CA ALA A 279 3.07 24.25 16.88
C ALA A 279 3.83 24.54 18.19
N LEU A 280 4.95 23.85 18.42
CA LEU A 280 5.81 23.95 19.61
C LEU A 280 7.24 24.37 19.22
N ALA A 281 7.32 25.36 18.33
CA ALA A 281 8.57 25.91 17.80
C ALA A 281 9.34 26.77 18.82
N VAL A 282 10.39 27.45 18.35
CA VAL A 282 11.05 28.50 19.12
C VAL A 282 10.08 29.67 19.34
N ASN A 283 9.97 30.13 20.58
CA ASN A 283 9.14 31.28 20.95
C ASN A 283 9.82 32.06 22.09
N ALA A 284 10.33 33.24 21.76
CA ALA A 284 11.02 34.11 22.71
C ALA A 284 10.10 34.62 23.83
N ALA A 285 8.80 34.82 23.56
CA ALA A 285 7.86 35.39 24.53
C ALA A 285 7.54 34.45 25.71
N ASN A 286 7.71 33.13 25.53
CA ASN A 286 7.57 32.14 26.60
C ASN A 286 8.90 31.39 26.90
N GLY A 287 10.01 31.83 26.31
CA GLY A 287 11.33 31.23 26.48
C GLY A 287 11.46 29.78 26.00
N CYS A 288 10.61 29.33 25.07
CA CYS A 288 10.73 28.00 24.46
C CYS A 288 11.79 28.01 23.36
N ARG A 289 12.80 27.14 23.46
CA ARG A 289 13.85 26.93 22.44
C ARG A 289 13.49 25.88 21.39
N GLY A 290 12.22 25.53 21.28
CA GLY A 290 11.70 24.48 20.39
C GLY A 290 11.64 23.10 21.04
N ILE A 291 10.59 22.35 20.70
CA ILE A 291 10.36 20.98 21.19
C ILE A 291 11.52 20.01 20.91
N ASP A 292 12.29 20.22 19.84
CA ASP A 292 13.38 19.32 19.46
C ASP A 292 14.67 19.52 20.26
N LYS A 293 14.81 20.67 20.96
CA LYS A 293 15.87 20.95 21.95
C LYS A 293 15.39 20.78 23.40
N GLU A 294 14.10 20.94 23.69
CA GLU A 294 13.57 20.89 25.07
C GLU A 294 12.73 19.65 25.42
N GLY A 295 12.31 18.86 24.43
CA GLY A 295 11.39 17.76 24.62
C GLY A 295 9.92 18.20 24.78
N TYR A 296 9.01 17.23 24.59
CA TYR A 296 7.57 17.47 24.51
C TYR A 296 6.99 18.10 25.79
N ILE A 297 7.36 17.61 26.98
CA ILE A 297 6.81 18.06 28.26
C ILE A 297 7.18 19.53 28.54
N SER A 298 8.45 19.91 28.38
CA SER A 298 8.90 21.30 28.62
C SER A 298 8.22 22.28 27.67
N ALA A 299 8.19 21.96 26.37
CA ALA A 299 7.55 22.80 25.37
C ALA A 299 6.05 22.99 25.63
N MET A 300 5.32 21.92 25.95
CA MET A 300 3.90 21.99 26.31
C MET A 300 3.63 22.90 27.51
N LEU A 301 4.42 22.75 28.58
CA LEU A 301 4.30 23.59 29.78
C LEU A 301 4.60 25.07 29.51
N LYS A 302 5.64 25.39 28.73
CA LYS A 302 5.98 26.77 28.35
C LYS A 302 4.92 27.43 27.47
N TYR A 303 4.27 26.66 26.60
CA TYR A 303 3.11 27.13 25.83
C TYR A 303 1.79 27.13 26.65
N GLY A 304 1.80 26.67 27.91
CA GLY A 304 0.64 26.65 28.80
C GLY A 304 -0.39 25.56 28.49
N TYR A 305 -0.09 24.65 27.56
CA TYR A 305 -1.01 23.59 27.14
C TYR A 305 -1.00 22.41 28.12
N LYS A 306 -2.20 21.94 28.49
CA LYS A 306 -2.36 20.77 29.38
C LYS A 306 -2.39 19.44 28.64
N ARG A 307 -2.72 19.46 27.34
CA ARG A 307 -2.91 18.31 26.47
C ARG A 307 -2.69 18.75 25.03
N ALA A 308 -2.20 17.85 24.18
CA ALA A 308 -2.25 18.02 22.73
C ALA A 308 -3.07 16.90 22.08
N VAL A 309 -3.71 17.20 20.95
CA VAL A 309 -4.54 16.26 20.19
C VAL A 309 -4.35 16.42 18.69
N ILE A 310 -4.67 15.36 17.95
CA ILE A 310 -4.88 15.36 16.50
C ILE A 310 -6.35 15.05 16.26
N ILE A 311 -7.02 15.83 15.41
CA ILE A 311 -8.44 15.64 15.10
C ILE A 311 -8.59 15.05 13.70
N GLY A 312 -9.45 14.05 13.53
CA GLY A 312 -9.79 13.47 12.22
C GLY A 312 -11.06 12.63 12.31
N SER A 313 -11.51 12.03 11.21
CA SER A 313 -12.74 11.23 11.23
C SER A 313 -12.54 9.86 11.88
N THR A 314 -13.63 9.21 12.29
CA THR A 314 -13.61 7.80 12.77
C THR A 314 -13.07 6.80 11.73
N LEU A 315 -12.95 7.19 10.47
CA LEU A 315 -12.39 6.39 9.38
C LEU A 315 -10.92 6.71 9.08
N MET A 316 -10.23 7.42 9.97
CA MET A 316 -8.81 7.72 9.81
C MET A 316 -7.96 6.44 9.77
N HIS A 317 -7.02 6.40 8.84
CA HIS A 317 -6.16 5.24 8.65
C HIS A 317 -5.34 4.95 9.92
N TYR A 318 -5.16 3.67 10.26
CA TYR A 318 -4.51 3.24 11.51
C TYR A 318 -3.06 3.74 11.70
N SER A 319 -2.41 4.26 10.64
CA SER A 319 -1.16 5.02 10.75
C SER A 319 -1.25 6.21 11.72
N PHE A 320 -2.43 6.80 11.90
CA PHE A 320 -2.62 7.90 12.84
C PHE A 320 -2.55 7.45 14.31
N LYS A 321 -2.93 6.21 14.62
CA LYS A 321 -2.67 5.60 15.94
C LYS A 321 -1.18 5.44 16.18
N LYS A 322 -0.45 4.88 15.20
CA LYS A 322 1.01 4.78 15.22
C LYS A 322 1.70 6.14 15.37
N ALA A 323 1.19 7.17 14.69
CA ALA A 323 1.72 8.53 14.80
C ALA A 323 1.46 9.15 16.18
N ALA A 324 0.26 8.98 16.74
CA ALA A 324 -0.07 9.49 18.07
C ALA A 324 0.77 8.81 19.18
N ASP A 325 1.00 7.51 19.06
CA ASP A 325 1.91 6.74 19.91
C ASP A 325 3.36 7.27 19.81
N LEU A 326 3.96 7.22 18.62
CA LEU A 326 5.34 7.67 18.37
C LEU A 326 5.60 9.15 18.68
N LEU A 327 4.59 10.02 18.58
CA LEU A 327 4.72 11.45 18.87
C LEU A 327 4.52 11.80 20.36
N GLY A 328 4.20 10.81 21.21
CA GLY A 328 4.03 10.98 22.66
C GLY A 328 2.65 11.45 23.10
N LEU A 329 1.61 11.22 22.28
CA LEU A 329 0.23 11.63 22.54
C LEU A 329 -0.64 10.48 23.08
N GLY A 330 -0.27 9.23 22.77
CA GLY A 330 -1.10 8.04 23.01
C GLY A 330 -2.36 8.00 22.13
N GLU A 331 -3.10 6.89 22.14
CA GLU A 331 -4.34 6.80 21.35
C GLU A 331 -5.43 7.79 21.80
N GLU A 332 -5.46 8.17 23.08
CA GLU A 332 -6.35 9.25 23.56
C GLU A 332 -5.95 10.64 23.03
N GLY A 333 -4.77 10.78 22.45
CA GLY A 333 -4.36 11.95 21.66
C GLY A 333 -5.14 12.08 20.34
N LEU A 334 -5.84 11.04 19.89
CA LEU A 334 -6.71 11.10 18.72
C LEU A 334 -8.14 11.46 19.11
N VAL A 335 -8.64 12.56 18.55
CA VAL A 335 -10.01 13.00 18.73
C VAL A 335 -10.80 12.69 17.46
N LEU A 336 -11.56 11.60 17.52
CA LEU A 336 -12.33 11.09 16.38
C LEU A 336 -13.66 11.84 16.22
N ILE A 337 -13.93 12.31 15.00
CA ILE A 337 -15.17 12.94 14.58
C ILE A 337 -16.03 11.91 13.83
N PRO A 338 -17.32 11.73 14.17
CA PRO A 338 -18.19 10.80 13.46
C PRO A 338 -18.38 11.20 11.99
N VAL A 339 -18.81 10.24 11.19
CA VAL A 339 -19.11 10.44 9.76
C VAL A 339 -20.61 10.56 9.50
N ASP A 340 -20.98 11.13 8.35
CA ASP A 340 -22.33 11.12 7.80
C ASP A 340 -22.65 9.80 7.07
N ASP A 341 -23.87 9.66 6.54
CA ASP A 341 -24.31 8.47 5.79
C ASP A 341 -23.56 8.26 4.47
N ALA A 342 -22.81 9.27 3.99
CA ALA A 342 -21.88 9.16 2.87
C ALA A 342 -20.44 8.84 3.33
N PHE A 343 -20.26 8.48 4.60
CA PHE A 343 -19.00 8.16 5.25
C PHE A 343 -17.98 9.31 5.27
N ARG A 344 -18.43 10.57 5.28
CA ARG A 344 -17.58 11.78 5.32
C ARG A 344 -17.64 12.44 6.69
N MET A 345 -16.56 13.10 7.11
CA MET A 345 -16.48 13.78 8.41
C MET A 345 -17.61 14.81 8.64
N ARG A 346 -18.26 14.73 9.81
CA ARG A 346 -19.27 15.69 10.26
C ARG A 346 -18.64 17.03 10.66
N ILE A 347 -18.69 18.01 9.75
CA ILE A 347 -18.11 19.35 9.90
C ILE A 347 -18.68 20.14 11.09
N ASP A 348 -19.98 19.97 11.38
CA ASP A 348 -20.64 20.56 12.55
C ASP A 348 -20.03 20.05 13.86
N VAL A 349 -19.77 18.75 13.95
CA VAL A 349 -19.14 18.10 15.11
C VAL A 349 -17.64 18.45 15.21
N LEU A 350 -16.94 18.51 14.07
CA LEU A 350 -15.55 19.00 14.00
C LEU A 350 -15.43 20.41 14.58
N LYS A 351 -16.27 21.34 14.11
CA LYS A 351 -16.26 22.74 14.57
C LYS A 351 -16.47 22.84 16.08
N ALA A 352 -17.52 22.20 16.61
CA ALA A 352 -17.82 22.20 18.04
C ALA A 352 -16.68 21.59 18.87
N LYS A 353 -15.99 20.57 18.34
CA LYS A 353 -14.85 19.94 19.01
C LYS A 353 -13.61 20.84 19.02
N VAL A 354 -13.30 21.52 17.93
CA VAL A 354 -12.20 22.51 17.85
C VAL A 354 -12.47 23.67 18.82
N GLU A 355 -13.68 24.21 18.82
CA GLU A 355 -14.11 25.28 19.75
C GLU A 355 -13.95 24.85 21.21
N LYS A 356 -14.29 23.60 21.54
CA LYS A 356 -14.04 23.02 22.87
C LYS A 356 -12.53 22.91 23.20
N CYS A 357 -11.71 22.38 22.29
CA CYS A 357 -10.27 22.23 22.54
C CYS A 357 -9.59 23.59 22.82
N VAL A 358 -9.96 24.63 22.07
CA VAL A 358 -9.48 26.01 22.28
C VAL A 358 -9.90 26.53 23.66
N ALA A 359 -11.17 26.35 24.05
CA ALA A 359 -11.67 26.77 25.36
C ALA A 359 -11.00 26.04 26.55
N GLU A 360 -10.58 24.79 26.37
CA GLU A 360 -9.88 23.98 27.39
C GLU A 360 -8.35 24.16 27.41
N ASN A 361 -7.81 25.06 26.58
CA ASN A 361 -6.37 25.23 26.31
C ASN A 361 -5.66 23.90 25.97
N THR A 362 -6.29 23.13 25.09
CA THR A 362 -5.74 21.92 24.48
C THR A 362 -5.17 22.26 23.11
N LEU A 363 -3.89 21.96 22.89
CA LEU A 363 -3.24 22.16 21.60
C LEU A 363 -3.84 21.20 20.56
N VAL A 364 -4.45 21.74 19.51
CA VAL A 364 -4.76 20.94 18.32
C VAL A 364 -3.53 20.99 17.40
N ILE A 365 -2.78 19.89 17.33
CA ILE A 365 -1.56 19.78 16.50
C ILE A 365 -1.94 19.88 15.02
N ALA A 366 -2.96 19.13 14.61
CA ALA A 366 -3.45 19.14 13.24
C ALA A 366 -4.93 18.72 13.18
N ILE A 367 -5.61 19.17 12.13
CA ILE A 367 -6.84 18.53 11.64
C ILE A 367 -6.47 17.73 10.39
N VAL A 368 -6.91 16.47 10.34
CA VAL A 368 -6.67 15.53 9.24
C VAL A 368 -7.96 15.35 8.44
N GLY A 369 -7.98 15.85 7.21
CA GLY A 369 -9.00 15.50 6.22
C GLY A 369 -8.54 14.32 5.36
N ILE A 370 -9.44 13.41 5.01
CA ILE A 370 -9.09 12.21 4.23
C ILE A 370 -9.65 12.31 2.82
N SER A 371 -8.79 12.09 1.84
CA SER A 371 -9.12 11.98 0.42
C SER A 371 -9.02 10.52 -0.01
N GLY A 372 -10.14 9.78 0.11
CA GLY A 372 -10.22 8.35 -0.16
C GLY A 372 -9.90 7.53 1.08
N THR A 373 -10.87 7.42 2.00
CA THR A 373 -10.76 6.56 3.18
C THR A 373 -10.49 5.12 2.79
N THR A 374 -9.76 4.38 3.64
CA THR A 374 -9.38 2.99 3.29
C THR A 374 -10.60 2.08 3.14
N GLU A 375 -11.62 2.24 3.98
CA GLU A 375 -12.78 1.36 3.98
C GLU A 375 -13.75 1.66 2.84
N THR A 376 -14.22 2.91 2.72
CA THR A 376 -15.34 3.28 1.83
C THR A 376 -14.90 4.09 0.61
N GLY A 377 -13.67 4.61 0.59
CA GLY A 377 -13.21 5.55 -0.44
C GLY A 377 -13.92 6.90 -0.39
N SER A 378 -14.58 7.23 0.72
CA SER A 378 -15.16 8.55 0.94
C SER A 378 -14.08 9.64 0.95
N ILE A 379 -14.49 10.86 0.60
CA ILE A 379 -13.64 12.05 0.63
C ILE A 379 -14.30 13.03 1.59
N ASP A 380 -13.57 13.43 2.62
CA ASP A 380 -14.03 14.41 3.61
C ASP A 380 -14.23 15.81 2.97
N PRO A 381 -15.04 16.71 3.55
CA PRO A 381 -15.24 18.06 3.02
C PRO A 381 -14.00 18.95 3.22
N LEU A 382 -12.95 18.74 2.41
CA LEU A 382 -11.62 19.33 2.59
C LEU A 382 -11.63 20.86 2.63
N LEU A 383 -12.51 21.50 1.86
CA LEU A 383 -12.70 22.95 1.85
C LEU A 383 -13.20 23.49 3.20
N ASP A 384 -14.22 22.86 3.78
CA ASP A 384 -14.76 23.29 5.08
C ASP A 384 -13.77 23.04 6.22
N ILE A 385 -13.04 21.91 6.15
CA ILE A 385 -11.95 21.60 7.09
C ILE A 385 -10.85 22.66 6.98
N ALA A 386 -10.44 23.06 5.77
CA ALA A 386 -9.47 24.13 5.56
C ALA A 386 -9.93 25.46 6.16
N CYS A 387 -11.20 25.84 5.96
CA CYS A 387 -11.76 27.06 6.55
C CYS A 387 -11.73 27.04 8.09
N ILE A 388 -12.04 25.90 8.72
CA ILE A 388 -11.93 25.73 10.18
C ILE A 388 -10.46 25.81 10.62
N ALA A 389 -9.56 25.08 9.97
CA ALA A 389 -8.14 25.06 10.29
C ALA A 389 -7.51 26.46 10.19
N HIS A 390 -7.78 27.19 9.11
CA HIS A 390 -7.34 28.58 8.93
C HIS A 390 -7.90 29.52 10.00
N LYS A 391 -9.19 29.42 10.35
CA LYS A 391 -9.83 30.26 11.39
C LYS A 391 -9.16 30.12 12.75
N TYR A 392 -8.73 28.91 13.12
CA TYR A 392 -8.12 28.62 14.42
C TYR A 392 -6.59 28.49 14.38
N HIS A 393 -5.95 28.81 13.24
CA HIS A 393 -4.50 28.68 13.01
C HIS A 393 -3.94 27.27 13.26
N ILE A 394 -4.74 26.23 13.00
CA ILE A 394 -4.36 24.83 13.15
C ILE A 394 -3.77 24.31 11.85
N HIS A 395 -2.76 23.43 11.92
CA HIS A 395 -2.17 22.80 10.75
C HIS A 395 -3.20 21.89 10.04
N PHE A 396 -3.42 22.10 8.74
CA PHE A 396 -4.30 21.24 7.95
C PHE A 396 -3.49 20.19 7.18
N HIS A 397 -3.67 18.92 7.54
CA HIS A 397 -3.11 17.80 6.80
C HIS A 397 -4.20 17.09 5.98
N VAL A 398 -3.88 16.72 4.74
CA VAL A 398 -4.73 15.82 3.94
C VAL A 398 -4.04 14.48 3.72
N ASP A 399 -4.64 13.41 4.22
CA ASP A 399 -4.29 12.05 3.82
C ASP A 399 -4.97 11.75 2.48
N ALA A 400 -4.23 11.95 1.39
CA ALA A 400 -4.64 11.62 0.04
C ALA A 400 -3.92 10.36 -0.48
N ALA A 401 -3.50 9.46 0.43
CA ALA A 401 -2.75 8.26 0.09
C ALA A 401 -3.43 7.42 -1.02
N TRP A 402 -4.76 7.32 -0.97
CA TRP A 402 -5.55 6.65 -2.01
C TRP A 402 -6.09 7.61 -3.07
N GLY A 403 -6.84 8.64 -2.66
CA GLY A 403 -7.62 9.48 -3.57
C GLY A 403 -6.85 10.60 -4.25
N GLY A 404 -5.61 10.90 -3.83
CA GLY A 404 -4.80 12.00 -4.38
C GLY A 404 -4.69 11.99 -5.91
N PRO A 405 -4.46 10.84 -6.57
CA PRO A 405 -4.39 10.77 -8.03
C PRO A 405 -5.69 11.10 -8.78
N LEU A 406 -6.85 11.23 -8.11
CA LEU A 406 -8.07 11.79 -8.71
C LEU A 406 -7.84 13.22 -9.25
N ILE A 407 -6.83 13.94 -8.76
CA ILE A 407 -6.42 15.26 -9.28
C ILE A 407 -6.06 15.24 -10.77
N PHE A 408 -5.64 14.09 -11.30
CA PHE A 408 -5.31 13.92 -12.72
C PHE A 408 -6.54 13.64 -13.61
N SER A 409 -7.68 13.26 -13.02
CA SER A 409 -8.94 13.02 -13.75
C SER A 409 -9.75 14.32 -13.83
N PRO A 410 -10.02 14.88 -15.03
CA PRO A 410 -10.84 16.08 -15.16
C PRO A 410 -12.29 15.90 -14.67
N GLU A 411 -12.82 14.67 -14.70
CA GLU A 411 -14.17 14.35 -14.22
C GLU A 411 -14.26 14.27 -12.69
N HIS A 412 -13.13 14.08 -11.99
CA HIS A 412 -13.12 13.75 -10.56
C HIS A 412 -12.23 14.65 -9.70
N SER A 413 -11.37 15.48 -10.28
CA SER A 413 -10.50 16.41 -9.56
C SER A 413 -11.30 17.41 -8.69
N SER A 414 -12.51 17.79 -9.11
CA SER A 414 -13.44 18.63 -8.34
C SER A 414 -13.87 18.02 -7.00
N LYS A 415 -13.82 16.69 -6.85
CA LYS A 415 -14.08 16.01 -5.56
C LYS A 415 -13.01 16.32 -4.51
N LEU A 416 -11.83 16.79 -4.94
CA LEU A 416 -10.74 17.21 -4.06
C LEU A 416 -10.76 18.72 -3.75
N ALA A 417 -11.91 19.39 -3.94
CA ALA A 417 -12.06 20.82 -3.66
C ALA A 417 -11.59 21.16 -2.23
N GLY A 418 -10.60 22.05 -2.12
CA GLY A 418 -9.93 22.42 -0.87
C GLY A 418 -8.58 21.75 -0.62
N ILE A 419 -8.19 20.71 -1.36
CA ILE A 419 -6.92 19.99 -1.13
C ILE A 419 -5.67 20.89 -1.20
N SER A 420 -5.66 21.88 -2.10
CA SER A 420 -4.59 22.87 -2.25
C SER A 420 -4.49 23.87 -1.08
N GLN A 421 -5.45 23.85 -0.15
CA GLN A 421 -5.39 24.65 1.08
C GLN A 421 -4.55 23.99 2.18
N ALA A 422 -4.38 22.66 2.15
CA ALA A 422 -3.60 21.90 3.12
C ALA A 422 -2.16 22.44 3.29
N ASP A 423 -1.66 22.47 4.52
CA ASP A 423 -0.24 22.68 4.80
C ASP A 423 0.59 21.51 4.26
N THR A 424 0.12 20.28 4.44
CA THR A 424 0.78 19.05 3.99
C THR A 424 -0.19 18.02 3.42
N ILE A 425 0.24 17.28 2.38
CA ILE A 425 -0.54 16.25 1.70
C ILE A 425 0.26 14.95 1.63
N THR A 426 -0.30 13.82 2.06
CA THR A 426 0.26 12.49 1.82
C THR A 426 -0.32 11.88 0.54
N VAL A 427 0.49 11.22 -0.28
CA VAL A 427 0.07 10.43 -1.46
C VAL A 427 0.90 9.14 -1.54
N ASP A 428 0.28 7.99 -1.84
CA ASP A 428 1.03 6.75 -2.07
C ASP A 428 1.21 6.46 -3.55
N GLY A 429 2.47 6.52 -4.01
CA GLY A 429 2.80 6.18 -5.39
C GLY A 429 2.48 4.71 -5.71
N HIS A 430 2.67 3.84 -4.73
CA HIS A 430 2.46 2.40 -4.85
C HIS A 430 1.00 1.96 -4.88
N LYS A 431 0.05 2.90 -4.79
CA LYS A 431 -1.39 2.65 -4.83
C LYS A 431 -2.00 3.05 -6.17
N GLN A 432 -2.10 4.35 -6.44
CA GLN A 432 -2.81 4.89 -7.62
C GLN A 432 -1.92 5.73 -8.55
N LEU A 433 -0.59 5.76 -8.32
CA LEU A 433 0.41 6.18 -9.33
C LEU A 433 1.20 4.99 -9.90
N TYR A 434 0.73 3.77 -9.61
CA TYR A 434 1.18 2.53 -10.24
C TYR A 434 2.69 2.24 -10.11
N THR A 435 3.31 2.58 -8.98
CA THR A 435 4.72 2.20 -8.68
C THR A 435 4.79 0.89 -7.88
N PRO A 436 5.95 0.22 -7.80
CA PRO A 436 6.16 -0.89 -6.86
C PRO A 436 5.90 -0.50 -5.39
N MET A 437 5.67 -1.52 -4.56
CA MET A 437 5.35 -1.38 -3.12
C MET A 437 6.39 -0.59 -2.34
N GLY A 438 5.93 0.14 -1.31
CA GLY A 438 6.81 0.88 -0.40
C GLY A 438 7.16 2.31 -0.81
N LEU A 439 6.39 2.92 -1.74
CA LEU A 439 6.61 4.32 -2.14
C LEU A 439 5.47 5.22 -1.64
N GLY A 440 5.72 5.96 -0.57
CA GLY A 440 4.88 7.03 -0.03
C GLY A 440 5.52 8.39 -0.26
N ILE A 441 4.70 9.44 -0.33
CA ILE A 441 5.12 10.81 -0.63
C ILE A 441 4.43 11.73 0.37
N LEU A 442 5.18 12.62 0.99
CA LEU A 442 4.67 13.80 1.69
C LEU A 442 4.97 15.02 0.83
N LEU A 443 3.98 15.87 0.58
CA LEU A 443 4.15 17.19 -0.03
C LEU A 443 3.88 18.26 1.02
N ALA A 444 4.64 19.36 0.98
CA ALA A 444 4.52 20.48 1.90
C ALA A 444 4.31 21.78 1.11
N LYS A 445 3.17 22.45 1.34
CA LYS A 445 2.72 23.64 0.60
C LYS A 445 3.68 24.82 0.68
N CYS A 446 4.29 24.98 1.86
CA CYS A 446 5.33 25.96 2.11
C CYS A 446 6.66 25.22 2.35
N PRO A 447 7.75 25.54 1.62
CA PRO A 447 9.01 24.80 1.73
C PRO A 447 9.67 24.85 3.11
N SER A 448 9.34 25.87 3.93
CA SER A 448 9.82 25.99 5.32
C SER A 448 9.13 25.03 6.29
N LEU A 449 8.02 24.38 5.93
CA LEU A 449 7.37 23.41 6.82
C LEU A 449 8.28 22.21 7.12
N VAL A 450 9.07 21.77 6.14
CA VAL A 450 9.95 20.61 6.29
C VAL A 450 11.18 20.93 7.14
N THR A 451 11.52 22.21 7.34
CA THR A 451 12.69 22.58 8.16
C THR A 451 12.45 22.42 9.67
N PHE A 452 11.18 22.38 10.13
CA PHE A 452 10.82 22.10 11.54
C PHE A 452 11.25 20.71 12.04
N ILE A 453 11.60 19.80 11.14
CA ILE A 453 12.11 18.45 11.46
C ILE A 453 13.55 18.24 11.00
N ARG A 454 14.22 19.30 10.52
CA ARG A 454 15.58 19.22 9.97
C ARG A 454 16.56 18.71 11.01
N LYS A 455 17.34 17.67 10.66
CA LYS A 455 18.49 17.20 11.45
C LYS A 455 19.75 17.10 10.59
N THR A 456 20.87 17.44 11.18
CA THR A 456 22.21 17.47 10.56
C THR A 456 23.18 16.67 11.42
N ALA A 457 24.23 16.14 10.81
CA ALA A 457 25.28 15.36 11.45
C ALA A 457 26.57 15.52 10.65
N GLY A 458 27.65 16.00 11.26
CA GLY A 458 28.88 16.44 10.55
C GLY A 458 29.49 15.39 9.61
N TYR A 459 29.33 14.10 9.93
CA TYR A 459 29.90 12.97 9.19
C TYR A 459 29.07 12.46 7.99
N VAL A 460 27.76 12.80 7.89
CA VAL A 460 26.87 12.31 6.79
C VAL A 460 25.94 13.38 6.23
N ILE A 461 25.48 14.35 7.02
CA ILE A 461 24.39 15.26 6.68
C ILE A 461 24.77 16.70 7.05
N ARG A 462 25.45 17.42 6.14
CA ARG A 462 25.91 18.80 6.36
C ARG A 462 24.76 19.82 6.29
N HIS A 463 24.95 20.99 6.89
CA HIS A 463 23.88 22.00 7.00
C HIS A 463 23.48 22.60 5.64
N ASP A 464 24.48 22.99 4.85
CA ASP A 464 24.42 23.70 3.57
C ASP A 464 24.23 22.79 2.34
N SER A 465 24.33 21.47 2.52
CA SER A 465 24.29 20.48 1.44
C SER A 465 22.89 20.30 0.81
N PRO A 466 22.76 19.73 -0.40
CA PRO A 466 21.45 19.36 -0.95
C PRO A 466 20.84 18.07 -0.36
N ASP A 467 21.47 17.47 0.65
CA ASP A 467 21.15 16.14 1.21
C ASP A 467 19.68 16.00 1.67
N LEU A 468 19.00 14.95 1.19
CA LEU A 468 17.58 14.72 1.47
C LEU A 468 17.34 14.11 2.85
N GLY A 469 18.32 13.36 3.38
CA GLY A 469 18.27 12.76 4.71
C GLY A 469 18.05 13.76 5.85
N LYS A 470 18.31 15.06 5.61
CA LYS A 470 17.95 16.14 6.54
C LYS A 470 16.48 16.18 6.90
N PHE A 471 15.61 15.78 5.98
CA PHE A 471 14.19 16.10 5.98
C PHE A 471 13.31 14.86 6.20
N THR A 472 13.90 13.67 6.28
CA THR A 472 13.21 12.38 6.40
C THR A 472 13.34 11.79 7.81
N LEU A 473 12.33 11.03 8.24
CA LEU A 473 12.44 10.17 9.42
C LEU A 473 13.42 9.00 9.18
N GLU A 474 13.54 8.58 7.91
CA GLU A 474 14.45 7.54 7.46
C GLU A 474 15.83 8.12 7.12
N GLY A 475 16.90 7.40 7.47
CA GLY A 475 18.26 7.68 7.00
C GLY A 475 18.50 7.09 5.61
N SER A 476 19.15 5.93 5.56
CA SER A 476 19.39 5.20 4.31
C SER A 476 18.10 4.78 3.62
N ARG A 477 17.95 5.10 2.33
CA ARG A 477 16.75 4.82 1.53
C ARG A 477 17.10 4.53 0.07
N PRO A 478 16.46 3.54 -0.60
CA PRO A 478 16.68 3.29 -2.03
C PRO A 478 16.15 4.43 -2.91
N ALA A 479 16.71 4.55 -4.11
CA ALA A 479 16.31 5.52 -5.14
C ALA A 479 14.97 5.21 -5.84
N ASN A 480 13.93 4.87 -5.08
CA ASN A 480 12.58 4.53 -5.56
C ASN A 480 11.91 5.65 -6.38
N VAL A 481 12.44 6.88 -6.32
CA VAL A 481 12.07 7.99 -7.21
C VAL A 481 11.99 7.58 -8.68
N LEU A 482 12.88 6.71 -9.17
CA LEU A 482 12.92 6.36 -10.59
C LEU A 482 11.60 5.73 -11.06
N TYR A 483 10.96 4.91 -10.23
CA TYR A 483 9.65 4.35 -10.53
C TYR A 483 8.59 5.45 -10.65
N LEU A 484 8.52 6.36 -9.69
CA LEU A 484 7.53 7.44 -9.71
C LEU A 484 7.76 8.38 -10.89
N HIS A 485 9.01 8.75 -11.15
CA HIS A 485 9.38 9.57 -12.31
C HIS A 485 9.00 8.87 -13.62
N ALA A 486 9.25 7.56 -13.74
CA ALA A 486 8.83 6.78 -14.90
C ALA A 486 7.30 6.74 -15.07
N SER A 487 6.54 6.46 -14.00
CA SER A 487 5.06 6.53 -14.03
C SER A 487 4.57 7.91 -14.50
N LEU A 488 5.10 9.01 -13.94
CA LEU A 488 4.67 10.36 -14.27
C LEU A 488 4.99 10.77 -15.72
N ASN A 489 6.15 10.34 -16.26
CA ASN A 489 6.56 10.70 -17.61
C ASN A 489 5.99 9.77 -18.70
N LEU A 490 5.91 8.46 -18.45
CA LEU A 490 5.48 7.46 -19.44
C LEU A 490 3.95 7.32 -19.53
N LEU A 491 3.23 7.48 -18.41
CA LEU A 491 1.76 7.53 -18.42
C LEU A 491 1.25 8.96 -18.66
N GLY A 492 1.99 9.97 -18.18
CA GLY A 492 1.58 11.37 -18.23
C GLY A 492 0.34 11.67 -17.38
N LYS A 493 0.00 12.97 -17.26
CA LYS A 493 -1.23 13.40 -16.58
C LYS A 493 -2.48 12.81 -17.23
N GLN A 494 -2.52 12.72 -18.56
CA GLN A 494 -3.68 12.21 -19.30
C GLN A 494 -3.88 10.69 -19.13
N GLY A 495 -2.80 9.90 -19.15
CA GLY A 495 -2.90 8.46 -18.90
C GLY A 495 -3.36 8.18 -17.47
N LEU A 496 -2.73 8.83 -16.47
CA LEU A 496 -3.15 8.72 -15.07
C LEU A 496 -4.62 9.13 -14.89
N GLY A 497 -5.04 10.26 -15.46
CA GLY A 497 -6.43 10.70 -15.44
C GLY A 497 -7.40 9.70 -16.07
N THR A 498 -7.01 9.08 -17.19
CA THR A 498 -7.80 8.04 -17.88
C THR A 498 -7.97 6.79 -17.02
N LEU A 499 -6.89 6.34 -16.35
CA LEU A 499 -6.94 5.19 -15.44
C LEU A 499 -7.85 5.47 -14.23
N MET A 500 -7.78 6.67 -13.66
CA MET A 500 -8.65 7.09 -12.55
C MET A 500 -10.12 7.24 -12.95
N THR A 501 -10.42 7.83 -14.13
CA THR A 501 -11.81 7.89 -14.63
C THR A 501 -12.35 6.50 -14.92
N ARG A 502 -11.56 5.60 -15.54
CA ARG A 502 -11.97 4.22 -15.83
C ARG A 502 -12.32 3.47 -14.54
N SER A 503 -11.46 3.52 -13.53
CA SER A 503 -11.66 2.77 -12.28
C SER A 503 -12.89 3.24 -11.51
N VAL A 504 -13.11 4.55 -11.39
CA VAL A 504 -14.32 5.11 -10.76
C VAL A 504 -15.57 4.80 -11.58
N THR A 505 -15.49 4.83 -12.91
CA THR A 505 -16.62 4.47 -13.80
C THR A 505 -17.06 3.02 -13.60
N VAL A 506 -16.13 2.06 -13.57
CA VAL A 506 -16.45 0.64 -13.34
C VAL A 506 -17.14 0.43 -11.99
N VAL A 507 -16.72 1.16 -10.95
CA VAL A 507 -17.32 1.06 -9.62
C VAL A 507 -18.72 1.68 -9.55
N LYS A 508 -18.95 2.82 -10.23
CA LYS A 508 -20.31 3.37 -10.42
C LYS A 508 -21.22 2.38 -11.15
N GLN A 509 -20.73 1.77 -12.24
CA GLN A 509 -21.47 0.75 -12.99
C GLN A 509 -21.80 -0.46 -12.11
N MET A 510 -20.85 -0.89 -11.25
CA MET A 510 -21.07 -1.97 -10.28
C MET A 510 -22.17 -1.62 -9.27
N ALA A 511 -22.14 -0.42 -8.69
CA ALA A 511 -23.18 0.04 -7.76
C ALA A 511 -24.58 0.00 -8.40
N VAL A 512 -24.72 0.54 -9.61
CA VAL A 512 -25.97 0.49 -10.39
C VAL A 512 -26.40 -0.96 -10.67
N ARG A 513 -25.48 -1.83 -11.10
CA ARG A 513 -25.78 -3.23 -11.44
C ARG A 513 -26.23 -4.05 -10.22
N LEU A 514 -25.67 -3.77 -9.03
CA LEU A 514 -26.04 -4.41 -7.77
C LEU A 514 -27.44 -3.96 -7.32
N ASN A 515 -27.68 -2.64 -7.25
CA ASN A 515 -28.95 -2.09 -6.76
C ASN A 515 -30.13 -2.35 -7.72
N LEU A 516 -29.88 -2.48 -9.02
CA LEU A 516 -30.88 -2.84 -10.03
C LEU A 516 -30.87 -4.35 -10.38
N HIS A 517 -30.23 -5.21 -9.58
CA HIS A 517 -30.22 -6.65 -9.87
C HIS A 517 -31.61 -7.25 -9.60
N PRO A 518 -32.25 -7.97 -10.56
CA PRO A 518 -33.61 -8.49 -10.38
C PRO A 518 -33.79 -9.41 -9.16
N SER A 519 -32.72 -10.09 -8.73
CA SER A 519 -32.76 -10.96 -7.55
C SER A 519 -32.74 -10.22 -6.20
N GLN A 520 -32.50 -8.90 -6.20
CA GLN A 520 -32.39 -8.01 -5.02
C GLN A 520 -31.45 -8.52 -3.91
N SER A 521 -30.50 -9.39 -4.26
CA SER A 521 -29.66 -10.10 -3.29
C SER A 521 -28.51 -9.26 -2.72
N PHE A 522 -28.39 -7.99 -3.13
CA PHE A 522 -27.35 -7.08 -2.67
C PHE A 522 -27.89 -5.69 -2.39
N GLN A 523 -27.24 -5.00 -1.45
CA GLN A 523 -27.48 -3.59 -1.13
C GLN A 523 -26.15 -2.86 -1.03
N THR A 524 -25.95 -1.76 -1.76
CA THR A 524 -24.80 -0.86 -1.54
C THR A 524 -24.99 -0.04 -0.27
N LEU A 525 -23.91 0.22 0.47
CA LEU A 525 -23.97 1.03 1.70
C LEU A 525 -23.85 2.54 1.42
N HIS A 526 -23.32 2.94 0.26
CA HIS A 526 -23.16 4.34 -0.14
C HIS A 526 -23.00 4.45 -1.67
N GLU A 527 -23.17 5.67 -2.19
CA GLU A 527 -22.74 6.02 -3.54
C GLU A 527 -21.19 6.14 -3.60
N PRO A 528 -20.52 5.59 -4.64
CA PRO A 528 -19.06 5.57 -4.69
C PRO A 528 -18.46 6.94 -5.08
N MET A 529 -17.79 7.59 -4.12
CA MET A 529 -17.02 8.82 -4.36
C MET A 529 -15.70 8.56 -5.11
N SER A 530 -15.08 7.39 -4.91
CA SER A 530 -13.88 6.94 -5.61
C SER A 530 -14.09 5.55 -6.22
N ASN A 531 -13.01 4.87 -6.59
CA ASN A 531 -13.00 3.48 -7.07
C ASN A 531 -13.07 2.44 -5.92
N VAL A 532 -13.86 2.74 -4.89
CA VAL A 532 -14.14 1.85 -3.75
C VAL A 532 -15.64 1.83 -3.54
N LEU A 533 -16.20 0.65 -3.24
CA LEU A 533 -17.62 0.46 -2.97
C LEU A 533 -17.81 -0.58 -1.86
N LEU A 534 -18.68 -0.24 -0.90
CA LEU A 534 -19.21 -1.18 0.06
C LEU A 534 -20.61 -1.66 -0.34
N TYR A 535 -20.81 -2.98 -0.28
CA TYR A 535 -22.11 -3.63 -0.44
C TYR A 535 -22.22 -4.86 0.47
N ARG A 536 -23.43 -5.36 0.67
CA ARG A 536 -23.71 -6.53 1.52
C ARG A 536 -24.73 -7.46 0.85
N TYR A 537 -24.72 -8.74 1.22
CA TYR A 537 -25.67 -9.72 0.71
C TYR A 537 -26.95 -9.72 1.54
N ILE A 538 -28.11 -9.76 0.89
CA ILE A 538 -29.43 -9.68 1.52
C ILE A 538 -30.14 -11.05 1.47
N PRO A 539 -30.43 -11.68 2.63
CA PRO A 539 -31.23 -12.90 2.73
C PRO A 539 -32.58 -12.78 2.02
N SER A 540 -33.04 -13.86 1.36
CA SER A 540 -34.27 -13.89 0.54
C SER A 540 -35.50 -13.25 1.18
N ASP A 541 -35.72 -13.46 2.48
CA ASP A 541 -36.88 -12.96 3.22
C ASP A 541 -36.83 -11.46 3.58
N LEU A 542 -35.67 -10.80 3.44
CA LEU A 542 -35.52 -9.35 3.69
C LEU A 542 -35.53 -8.50 2.40
N ARG A 543 -35.48 -9.13 1.21
CA ARG A 543 -35.21 -8.42 -0.04
C ARG A 543 -36.31 -7.43 -0.43
N GLU A 544 -37.57 -7.86 -0.33
CA GLU A 544 -38.74 -7.05 -0.69
C GLU A 544 -38.83 -5.76 0.17
N SER A 545 -38.76 -5.90 1.50
CA SER A 545 -38.82 -4.76 2.44
C SER A 545 -37.60 -3.83 2.35
N ILE A 546 -36.44 -4.35 1.95
CA ILE A 546 -35.26 -3.51 1.71
C ILE A 546 -35.36 -2.77 0.38
N ALA A 547 -35.99 -3.36 -0.64
CA ALA A 547 -36.14 -2.77 -1.96
C ALA A 547 -37.26 -1.72 -2.05
N ASP A 548 -38.37 -1.90 -1.33
CA ASP A 548 -39.45 -0.92 -1.24
C ASP A 548 -39.19 0.20 -0.21
N GLY A 549 -38.17 0.02 0.64
CA GLY A 549 -37.75 0.99 1.66
C GLY A 549 -38.53 0.91 2.97
N THR A 550 -39.37 -0.12 3.18
CA THR A 550 -40.15 -0.33 4.41
C THR A 550 -39.35 -1.01 5.54
N TYR A 551 -38.21 -1.63 5.23
CA TYR A 551 -37.35 -2.32 6.21
C TYR A 551 -36.86 -1.39 7.32
N VAL A 552 -37.19 -1.76 8.56
CA VAL A 552 -36.70 -1.12 9.78
C VAL A 552 -35.55 -1.96 10.34
N PRO A 553 -34.29 -1.46 10.32
CA PRO A 553 -33.15 -2.21 10.82
C PRO A 553 -33.30 -2.60 12.30
N ASN A 554 -33.03 -3.86 12.60
CA ASN A 554 -33.01 -4.41 13.95
C ASN A 554 -31.74 -5.26 14.17
N PRO A 555 -31.29 -5.49 15.42
CA PRO A 555 -30.03 -6.19 15.68
C PRO A 555 -29.95 -7.60 15.09
N GLU A 556 -31.05 -8.36 15.11
CA GLU A 556 -31.08 -9.77 14.70
C GLU A 556 -30.89 -9.92 13.18
N ASP A 557 -31.61 -9.11 12.39
CA ASP A 557 -31.46 -9.10 10.94
C ASP A 557 -30.11 -8.51 10.49
N GLU A 558 -29.63 -7.46 11.15
CA GLU A 558 -28.35 -6.83 10.83
C GLU A 558 -27.15 -7.74 11.14
N ASP A 559 -27.22 -8.53 12.23
CA ASP A 559 -26.24 -9.60 12.52
C ASP A 559 -26.36 -10.76 11.52
N ARG A 560 -27.58 -11.16 11.12
CA ARG A 560 -27.81 -12.22 10.12
C ARG A 560 -27.27 -11.85 8.74
N VAL A 561 -27.58 -10.65 8.24
CA VAL A 561 -27.01 -10.05 7.01
C VAL A 561 -25.49 -10.01 7.09
N SER A 562 -24.95 -9.62 8.26
CA SER A 562 -23.51 -9.56 8.50
C SER A 562 -22.84 -10.93 8.51
N GLU A 563 -23.49 -11.98 9.01
CA GLU A 563 -22.95 -13.34 9.01
C GLU A 563 -22.98 -13.97 7.62
N VAL A 564 -24.08 -13.84 6.86
CA VAL A 564 -24.15 -14.31 5.46
C VAL A 564 -23.07 -13.64 4.62
N THR A 565 -22.94 -12.31 4.71
CA THR A 565 -21.91 -11.53 4.01
C THR A 565 -20.49 -11.97 4.39
N LYS A 566 -20.27 -12.36 5.66
CA LYS A 566 -19.00 -12.92 6.15
C LYS A 566 -18.72 -14.31 5.60
N ARG A 567 -19.68 -15.24 5.64
CA ARG A 567 -19.54 -16.60 5.07
C ARG A 567 -19.25 -16.54 3.56
N LEU A 568 -19.97 -15.69 2.83
CA LEU A 568 -19.79 -15.49 1.39
C LEU A 568 -18.37 -15.04 1.05
N GLN A 569 -17.81 -14.08 1.79
CA GLN A 569 -16.44 -13.64 1.55
C GLN A 569 -15.39 -14.71 1.92
N ILE A 570 -15.64 -15.52 2.96
CA ILE A 570 -14.78 -16.66 3.32
C ILE A 570 -14.82 -17.74 2.22
N TYR A 571 -15.99 -18.04 1.67
CA TYR A 571 -16.16 -19.01 0.59
C TYR A 571 -15.44 -18.56 -0.68
N GLN A 572 -15.60 -17.28 -1.05
CA GLN A 572 -14.90 -16.67 -2.19
C GLN A 572 -13.37 -16.71 -2.00
N ALA A 573 -12.86 -16.31 -0.83
CA ALA A 573 -11.43 -16.30 -0.54
C ALA A 573 -10.80 -17.70 -0.46
N SER A 574 -11.58 -18.73 -0.11
CA SER A 574 -11.08 -20.09 0.05
C SER A 574 -10.84 -20.80 -1.28
N CYS A 575 -11.41 -20.31 -2.39
CA CYS A 575 -11.48 -20.97 -3.69
C CYS A 575 -12.02 -22.41 -3.55
N ILE A 576 -13.35 -22.54 -3.56
CA ILE A 576 -14.04 -23.83 -3.59
C ILE A 576 -13.57 -24.60 -4.85
N PRO A 577 -13.28 -25.92 -4.76
CA PRO A 577 -12.97 -26.74 -5.93
C PRO A 577 -14.04 -26.66 -7.02
N SER A 578 -13.64 -26.89 -8.28
CA SER A 578 -14.51 -26.90 -9.47
C SER A 578 -15.69 -27.87 -9.40
N ASP A 579 -15.62 -28.83 -8.47
CA ASP A 579 -16.48 -30.01 -8.42
C ASP A 579 -17.64 -29.84 -7.41
N ALA A 580 -17.78 -28.64 -6.82
CA ALA A 580 -18.91 -28.31 -5.98
C ALA A 580 -20.21 -28.20 -6.81
N VAL A 581 -21.26 -28.90 -6.38
CA VAL A 581 -22.58 -28.84 -7.02
C VAL A 581 -23.30 -27.58 -6.57
N PHE A 582 -23.47 -26.62 -7.47
CA PHE A 582 -24.22 -25.39 -7.24
C PHE A 582 -25.72 -25.62 -7.53
N PRO A 583 -26.64 -25.10 -6.69
CA PRO A 583 -28.06 -25.10 -7.03
C PRO A 583 -28.33 -24.17 -8.22
N GLU A 584 -29.26 -24.55 -9.09
CA GLU A 584 -29.70 -23.70 -10.20
C GLU A 584 -30.35 -22.42 -9.66
N VAL A 585 -29.74 -21.28 -9.93
CA VAL A 585 -30.32 -19.97 -9.65
C VAL A 585 -31.22 -19.62 -10.83
N SER A 586 -32.54 -19.56 -10.62
CA SER A 586 -33.51 -19.24 -11.66
C SER A 586 -33.38 -17.80 -12.16
N THR A 587 -32.53 -17.59 -13.16
CA THR A 587 -32.58 -16.39 -13.99
C THR A 587 -33.84 -16.45 -14.85
N HIS A 588 -34.92 -15.82 -14.42
CA HIS A 588 -36.10 -15.59 -15.26
C HIS A 588 -35.79 -14.60 -16.38
N ALA A 589 -35.06 -15.08 -17.39
CA ALA A 589 -34.93 -14.48 -18.70
C ALA A 589 -35.65 -15.41 -19.69
N THR A 590 -36.80 -14.97 -20.18
CA THR A 590 -37.58 -15.71 -21.18
C THR A 590 -36.96 -15.49 -22.56
N ASP A 591 -36.25 -16.49 -23.07
CA ASP A 591 -35.94 -16.59 -24.51
C ASP A 591 -36.25 -18.02 -25.01
N GLU A 592 -37.42 -18.16 -25.62
CA GLU A 592 -37.77 -19.36 -26.38
C GLU A 592 -37.08 -19.30 -27.76
N SER A 593 -35.93 -19.96 -27.91
CA SER A 593 -35.60 -20.82 -29.07
C SER A 593 -34.09 -21.08 -29.23
N THR A 594 -33.69 -22.35 -29.08
CA THR A 594 -33.07 -23.19 -30.14
C THR A 594 -32.49 -24.47 -29.52
N ASN A 595 -32.78 -25.61 -30.14
CA ASN A 595 -32.25 -26.91 -29.69
C ASN A 595 -30.76 -27.03 -30.08
N GLY A 596 -29.83 -26.83 -29.13
CA GLY A 596 -28.40 -26.91 -29.45
C GLY A 596 -27.39 -26.87 -28.30
N GLU A 597 -27.76 -27.03 -27.02
CA GLU A 597 -26.89 -26.63 -25.89
C GLU A 597 -26.52 -27.70 -24.83
N ALA A 598 -26.22 -28.94 -25.24
CA ALA A 598 -25.62 -29.91 -24.30
C ALA A 598 -24.17 -29.55 -23.86
N GLY A 599 -23.47 -28.69 -24.62
CA GLY A 599 -22.08 -28.29 -24.38
C GLY A 599 -21.88 -26.94 -23.68
N LEU A 600 -22.92 -26.12 -23.54
CA LEU A 600 -22.84 -24.76 -22.95
C LEU A 600 -23.20 -24.73 -21.46
N HIS A 601 -24.10 -25.61 -21.02
CA HIS A 601 -24.53 -25.71 -19.61
C HIS A 601 -23.38 -26.11 -18.65
N SER A 602 -22.39 -26.90 -19.12
CA SER A 602 -21.23 -27.29 -18.29
C SER A 602 -20.27 -26.14 -17.99
N GLN A 603 -20.19 -25.12 -18.86
CA GLN A 603 -19.39 -23.91 -18.62
C GLN A 603 -20.10 -22.90 -17.70
N GLN A 604 -21.44 -22.88 -17.68
CA GLN A 604 -22.19 -21.94 -16.84
C GLN A 604 -22.09 -22.25 -15.34
N ASN A 605 -21.82 -23.50 -14.95
CA ASN A 605 -21.78 -23.91 -13.55
C ASN A 605 -20.43 -23.72 -12.84
N GLN A 606 -19.32 -23.54 -13.56
CA GLN A 606 -18.02 -23.26 -12.93
C GLN A 606 -17.98 -21.81 -12.38
N LEU A 607 -17.37 -21.63 -11.20
CA LEU A 607 -17.07 -20.31 -10.66
C LEU A 607 -16.00 -19.65 -11.54
N GLN A 608 -16.20 -18.38 -11.91
CA GLN A 608 -15.24 -17.64 -12.72
C GLN A 608 -13.98 -17.26 -11.94
N GLY A 609 -14.06 -17.28 -10.61
CA GLY A 609 -12.98 -16.99 -9.68
C GLY A 609 -12.71 -15.49 -9.55
N GLY A 610 -12.42 -15.03 -8.34
CA GLY A 610 -12.15 -13.63 -8.06
C GLY A 610 -12.05 -13.37 -6.56
N PHE A 611 -11.56 -12.19 -6.17
CA PHE A 611 -11.41 -11.85 -4.77
C PHE A 611 -11.97 -10.46 -4.45
N VAL A 612 -12.89 -10.42 -3.50
CA VAL A 612 -13.39 -9.22 -2.83
C VAL A 612 -13.01 -9.28 -1.35
N SER A 613 -12.62 -8.15 -0.77
CA SER A 613 -12.32 -8.07 0.66
C SER A 613 -13.59 -7.92 1.49
N ARG A 614 -13.49 -8.10 2.82
CA ARG A 614 -14.55 -7.73 3.76
C ARG A 614 -14.02 -6.68 4.71
N THR A 615 -14.89 -5.76 5.12
CA THR A 615 -14.62 -4.86 6.26
C THR A 615 -15.84 -4.77 7.18
N ARG A 616 -15.71 -4.05 8.31
CA ARG A 616 -16.80 -3.82 9.27
C ARG A 616 -16.94 -2.33 9.57
N VAL A 617 -18.05 -1.73 9.14
CA VAL A 617 -18.32 -0.30 9.30
C VAL A 617 -19.54 -0.04 10.18
N LEU A 618 -19.64 1.17 10.72
CA LEU A 618 -20.88 1.66 11.34
C LEU A 618 -21.80 2.18 10.23
N PHE A 619 -22.96 1.54 10.04
CA PHE A 619 -23.97 1.88 9.03
C PHE A 619 -25.34 1.99 9.70
N LYS A 620 -26.00 3.15 9.58
CA LYS A 620 -27.31 3.44 10.20
C LYS A 620 -27.40 3.09 11.71
N GLY A 621 -26.28 3.21 12.43
CA GLY A 621 -26.17 2.89 13.86
C GLY A 621 -25.73 1.45 14.19
N PHE A 622 -25.58 0.56 13.22
CA PHE A 622 -25.21 -0.84 13.40
C PHE A 622 -23.80 -1.14 12.88
N HIS A 623 -23.05 -2.01 13.55
CA HIS A 623 -21.71 -2.43 13.13
C HIS A 623 -21.77 -3.63 12.17
N VAL A 624 -21.97 -3.35 10.87
CA VAL A 624 -22.27 -4.35 9.84
C VAL A 624 -21.02 -4.86 9.13
N ASN A 625 -21.01 -6.13 8.71
CA ASN A 625 -20.03 -6.63 7.75
C ASN A 625 -20.43 -6.19 6.33
N ALA A 626 -19.46 -5.72 5.54
CA ALA A 626 -19.66 -5.39 4.13
C ALA A 626 -18.57 -6.02 3.26
N LEU A 627 -18.95 -6.47 2.07
CA LEU A 627 -18.03 -6.71 0.96
C LEU A 627 -17.48 -5.36 0.51
N ARG A 628 -16.16 -5.31 0.32
CA ARG A 628 -15.41 -4.11 -0.01
C ARG A 628 -14.62 -4.33 -1.30
N VAL A 629 -15.13 -3.73 -2.36
CA VAL A 629 -14.51 -3.68 -3.69
C VAL A 629 -13.58 -2.48 -3.81
N VAL A 630 -12.44 -2.69 -4.46
CA VAL A 630 -11.43 -1.71 -4.82
C VAL A 630 -11.00 -2.00 -6.25
N VAL A 631 -11.47 -1.20 -7.22
CA VAL A 631 -11.08 -1.37 -8.63
C VAL A 631 -9.82 -0.56 -8.88
N ALA A 632 -8.67 -1.09 -8.44
CA ALA A 632 -7.36 -0.46 -8.64
C ALA A 632 -6.76 -0.79 -10.02
N ASN A 633 -7.01 -2.02 -10.46
CA ASN A 633 -6.29 -2.66 -11.56
C ASN A 633 -6.82 -2.17 -12.93
N PRO A 634 -5.96 -1.60 -13.81
CA PRO A 634 -6.40 -1.11 -15.11
C PRO A 634 -6.88 -2.25 -16.03
N LEU A 635 -6.45 -3.48 -15.77
CA LEU A 635 -6.84 -4.69 -16.51
C LEU A 635 -8.21 -5.25 -16.10
N THR A 636 -8.80 -4.79 -14.98
CA THR A 636 -10.17 -5.17 -14.63
C THR A 636 -11.14 -4.68 -15.71
N THR A 637 -11.96 -5.61 -16.22
CA THR A 637 -13.02 -5.34 -17.19
C THR A 637 -14.40 -5.45 -16.54
N TRP A 638 -15.43 -4.97 -17.23
CA TRP A 638 -16.81 -5.18 -16.78
C TRP A 638 -17.17 -6.67 -16.66
N ARG A 639 -16.66 -7.51 -17.56
CA ARG A 639 -16.85 -8.96 -17.53
C ARG A 639 -16.26 -9.62 -16.27
N ASP A 640 -15.11 -9.14 -15.79
CA ASP A 640 -14.54 -9.62 -14.52
C ASP A 640 -15.46 -9.27 -13.33
N VAL A 641 -16.03 -8.07 -13.33
CA VAL A 641 -16.98 -7.62 -12.29
C VAL A 641 -18.28 -8.42 -12.32
N GLU A 642 -18.85 -8.66 -13.51
CA GLU A 642 -20.04 -9.50 -13.67
C GLU A 642 -19.79 -10.95 -13.25
N GLY A 643 -18.61 -11.50 -13.56
CA GLY A 643 -18.18 -12.80 -13.07
C GLY A 643 -18.16 -12.88 -11.55
N VAL A 644 -17.58 -11.87 -10.89
CA VAL A 644 -17.57 -11.78 -9.41
C VAL A 644 -18.99 -11.68 -8.83
N ILE A 645 -19.89 -10.89 -9.42
CA ILE A 645 -21.28 -10.77 -8.96
C ILE A 645 -22.01 -12.12 -9.12
N SER A 646 -21.85 -12.78 -10.27
CA SER A 646 -22.47 -14.08 -10.56
C SER A 646 -22.01 -15.17 -9.59
N ASP A 647 -20.70 -15.27 -9.36
CA ASP A 647 -20.11 -16.19 -8.38
C ASP A 647 -20.67 -15.95 -6.96
N GLN A 648 -20.81 -14.67 -6.56
CA GLN A 648 -21.35 -14.29 -5.25
C GLN A 648 -22.86 -14.57 -5.10
N LEU A 649 -23.66 -14.47 -6.18
CA LEU A 649 -25.07 -14.88 -6.17
C LEU A 649 -25.20 -16.39 -5.89
N LYS A 650 -24.41 -17.22 -6.60
CA LYS A 650 -24.38 -18.68 -6.41
C LYS A 650 -23.96 -19.05 -4.98
N MET A 651 -22.84 -18.49 -4.51
CA MET A 651 -22.35 -18.73 -3.14
C MET A 651 -23.35 -18.28 -2.07
N GLY A 652 -23.99 -17.12 -2.25
CA GLY A 652 -25.00 -16.63 -1.32
C GLY A 652 -26.22 -17.55 -1.22
N ALA A 653 -26.72 -18.06 -2.35
CA ALA A 653 -27.83 -19.02 -2.36
C ALA A 653 -27.48 -20.33 -1.63
N MET A 654 -26.26 -20.85 -1.80
CA MET A 654 -25.79 -22.02 -1.05
C MET A 654 -25.75 -21.77 0.46
N ILE A 655 -25.28 -20.59 0.88
CA ILE A 655 -25.17 -20.21 2.29
C ILE A 655 -26.54 -20.03 2.93
N GLU A 656 -27.53 -19.48 2.21
CA GLU A 656 -28.92 -19.43 2.70
C GLU A 656 -29.46 -20.84 2.98
N GLU A 657 -29.25 -21.81 2.09
CA GLU A 657 -29.69 -23.20 2.29
C GLU A 657 -28.90 -23.96 3.36
N GLU A 658 -27.61 -23.64 3.54
CA GLU A 658 -26.81 -24.12 4.68
C GLU A 658 -27.38 -23.60 6.01
N MET A 659 -27.64 -22.29 6.12
CA MET A 659 -28.16 -21.67 7.34
C MET A 659 -29.61 -22.11 7.66
N LYS A 660 -30.47 -22.32 6.65
CA LYS A 660 -31.80 -22.91 6.85
C LYS A 660 -31.69 -24.33 7.45
N ARG A 661 -30.76 -25.15 6.96
CA ARG A 661 -30.49 -26.50 7.50
C ARG A 661 -29.92 -26.44 8.92
N GLU A 662 -28.97 -25.55 9.22
CA GLU A 662 -28.47 -25.32 10.58
C GLU A 662 -29.60 -24.96 11.56
N GLN A 663 -30.47 -24.02 11.18
CA GLN A 663 -31.63 -23.63 11.99
C GLN A 663 -32.66 -24.75 12.17
N MET A 664 -32.83 -25.62 11.17
CA MET A 664 -33.70 -26.79 11.28
C MET A 664 -33.11 -27.84 12.23
N VAL A 665 -31.82 -28.16 12.10
CA VAL A 665 -31.10 -29.08 13.00
C VAL A 665 -31.10 -28.56 14.43
N LYS A 666 -30.90 -27.25 14.63
CA LYS A 666 -30.99 -26.62 15.94
C LYS A 666 -32.40 -26.76 16.53
N ARG A 667 -33.45 -26.44 15.78
CA ARG A 667 -34.86 -26.61 16.22
C ARG A 667 -35.18 -28.07 16.59
N VAL A 668 -34.74 -29.04 15.80
CA VAL A 668 -34.93 -30.47 16.12
C VAL A 668 -34.18 -30.86 17.40
N ARG A 669 -32.94 -30.37 17.60
CA ARG A 669 -32.15 -30.60 18.81
C ARG A 669 -32.77 -29.97 20.06
N ASP A 670 -33.35 -28.78 19.92
CA ASP A 670 -34.00 -28.06 21.02
C ASP A 670 -35.38 -28.67 21.36
N MET A 671 -36.07 -29.29 20.38
CA MET A 671 -37.30 -30.08 20.60
C MET A 671 -37.03 -31.45 21.24
N TYR A 672 -35.90 -32.08 20.92
CA TYR A 672 -35.47 -33.35 21.50
C TYR A 672 -34.15 -33.18 22.27
N PRO A 673 -34.18 -32.50 23.44
CA PRO A 673 -32.99 -32.35 24.27
C PRO A 673 -32.56 -33.73 24.77
N MET A 674 -31.56 -34.31 24.10
CA MET A 674 -30.98 -35.59 24.51
C MET A 674 -30.58 -35.50 25.99
N HIS A 675 -31.34 -36.21 26.84
CA HIS A 675 -30.91 -36.52 28.18
C HIS A 675 -29.63 -37.34 28.06
N ARG A 676 -28.47 -36.67 28.24
CA ARG A 676 -27.25 -37.38 28.60
C ARG A 676 -27.56 -38.14 29.89
N PRO A 677 -27.47 -39.48 29.93
CA PRO A 677 -27.43 -40.16 31.21
C PRO A 677 -26.26 -39.57 31.99
N ASN A 678 -26.45 -39.28 33.27
CA ASN A 678 -25.33 -39.00 34.17
C ASN A 678 -24.54 -40.30 34.35
N ALA A 679 -23.66 -40.58 33.39
CA ALA A 679 -22.64 -41.60 33.50
C ALA A 679 -21.68 -41.16 34.60
N VAL A 680 -21.94 -41.62 35.83
CA VAL A 680 -21.00 -41.55 36.94
C VAL A 680 -19.76 -42.32 36.51
N VAL A 681 -18.71 -41.60 36.13
CA VAL A 681 -17.40 -42.19 35.85
C VAL A 681 -16.85 -42.70 37.19
N PRO A 682 -16.52 -44.00 37.33
CA PRO A 682 -15.87 -44.49 38.54
C PRO A 682 -14.50 -43.80 38.73
N ASP A 683 -14.13 -43.50 39.98
CA ASP A 683 -12.95 -42.68 40.33
C ASP A 683 -11.57 -43.31 39.98
N SER A 684 -11.53 -44.43 39.25
CA SER A 684 -10.33 -45.21 38.92
C SER A 684 -9.60 -44.76 37.64
N ALA A 685 -9.94 -43.60 37.06
CA ALA A 685 -9.34 -43.10 35.82
C ALA A 685 -8.39 -41.88 36.01
N LYS A 686 -7.86 -41.68 37.23
CA LYS A 686 -6.89 -40.60 37.55
C LYS A 686 -5.43 -41.08 37.56
N SER A 687 -4.94 -41.62 36.44
CA SER A 687 -3.49 -41.75 36.20
C SER A 687 -3.16 -41.99 34.72
N CYS A 688 -3.05 -40.93 33.92
CA CYS A 688 -2.27 -40.93 32.66
C CYS A 688 -2.06 -39.50 32.12
N THR A 689 -1.39 -38.65 32.91
CA THR A 689 -0.84 -37.36 32.44
C THR A 689 0.63 -37.28 32.81
N ALA A 690 1.45 -38.00 32.03
CA ALA A 690 2.90 -37.95 32.09
C ALA A 690 3.46 -38.04 30.66
N LEU A 691 3.28 -36.96 29.89
CA LEU A 691 4.02 -36.76 28.65
C LEU A 691 5.45 -36.34 29.01
N ALA A 692 6.30 -37.33 29.25
CA ALA A 692 7.75 -37.15 29.32
C ALA A 692 8.31 -36.99 27.90
N ALA A 693 9.36 -36.16 27.77
CA ALA A 693 10.08 -36.02 26.52
C ALA A 693 10.86 -37.31 26.18
N CYS A 694 10.82 -37.71 24.92
CA CYS A 694 11.78 -38.65 24.35
C CYS A 694 12.35 -38.05 23.06
N ASP A 695 13.63 -37.72 23.11
CA ASP A 695 14.44 -37.41 21.95
C ASP A 695 14.69 -38.68 21.10
N GLY A 696 15.17 -38.46 19.88
CA GLY A 696 16.23 -39.26 19.26
C GLY A 696 16.10 -40.80 19.22
N THR A 697 15.95 -41.32 17.99
CA THR A 697 16.27 -42.69 17.59
C THR A 697 15.54 -43.81 18.35
N ASP A 698 14.45 -44.33 17.77
CA ASP A 698 14.40 -45.77 17.50
C ASP A 698 13.39 -46.17 16.41
N THR A 699 13.59 -47.36 15.84
CA THR A 699 12.87 -47.82 14.64
C THR A 699 11.49 -48.40 14.92
N CYS A 700 10.44 -47.89 14.27
CA CYS A 700 9.12 -48.52 14.28
C CYS A 700 9.15 -49.90 13.60
N LYS A 701 8.86 -50.96 14.36
CA LYS A 701 8.36 -52.23 13.81
C LYS A 701 6.84 -52.26 13.95
N PRO A 702 6.09 -52.64 12.90
CA PRO A 702 4.66 -52.84 12.99
C PRO A 702 4.38 -54.28 13.45
N ASP A 703 3.83 -54.43 14.65
CA ASP A 703 2.94 -55.54 15.02
C ASP A 703 2.46 -55.33 16.46
N ASP A 704 1.27 -54.73 16.62
CA ASP A 704 0.39 -55.14 17.71
C ASP A 704 -1.08 -54.86 17.34
N LYS A 705 -1.93 -55.84 17.64
CA LYS A 705 -3.32 -55.89 17.16
C LYS A 705 -4.22 -55.02 18.02
N ILE A 706 -4.77 -53.95 17.45
CA ILE A 706 -5.92 -53.26 18.04
C ILE A 706 -7.19 -53.88 17.43
N GLU A 707 -7.95 -54.60 18.25
CA GLU A 707 -9.22 -55.19 17.85
C GLU A 707 -10.28 -54.10 17.66
N TRP A 708 -10.89 -54.09 16.47
CA TRP A 708 -11.97 -53.17 16.15
C TRP A 708 -13.26 -53.60 16.85
N TRP A 709 -13.78 -52.76 17.75
CA TRP A 709 -15.13 -52.94 18.29
C TRP A 709 -16.18 -52.65 17.21
N PRO A 710 -17.04 -53.63 16.85
CA PRO A 710 -18.02 -53.46 15.79
C PRO A 710 -19.29 -52.79 16.31
N GLY A 711 -19.63 -51.64 15.75
CA GLY A 711 -20.93 -51.02 15.96
C GLY A 711 -20.86 -49.50 16.06
N TRP A 712 -21.17 -48.83 14.95
CA TRP A 712 -22.18 -47.77 14.83
C TRP A 712 -22.38 -47.48 13.33
N PRO A 713 -23.62 -47.44 12.81
CA PRO A 713 -23.86 -47.19 11.41
C PRO A 713 -24.03 -45.69 11.15
N PHE A 714 -23.30 -45.13 10.20
CA PHE A 714 -23.80 -44.17 9.20
C PHE A 714 -22.78 -44.06 8.05
N ASP A 715 -23.25 -44.34 6.84
CA ASP A 715 -22.49 -44.13 5.60
C ASP A 715 -22.19 -42.65 5.34
N LEU A 716 -21.10 -42.41 4.60
CA LEU A 716 -20.76 -41.15 3.94
C LEU A 716 -20.47 -41.42 2.45
#